data_AF-A0A1C6JL05-F1
#
_entry.id   AF-A0A1C6JL05-F1
#
_cell.length_a   1.000
_cell.length_b   1.000
_cell.length_c   1.000
_cell.angle_alpha   90.00
_cell.angle_beta   90.00
_cell.angle_gamma   90.00
#
_symmetry.space_group_name_H-M   'P 1'
#
loop_
_entity.id
_entity.type
_entity.pdbx_description
1 polymer ?
#
loop_
_entity_poly.entity_id
_entity_poly.type
_entity_poly.pdbx_seq_one_letter_code
_entity_poly.pdbx_strand_id
1 'polypeptide(L)'
;MKALAEFFLYFSLVILSCLTAGCTSEVDIIGGTPETPENPQANDPNRRSVVISLQNKLILVNGTPESRAITRDGIAEEDENRIESFDIYAFGSDKEEGPYTFQEHFAYRSDAGTLPTGASPIDLKADEAAGKINVVFYPRKGLFTKFYCVANQTEMNDAAGNIYTNYTPLQQSSQTQSGVPGDIVTSPGTPTESDFIKLNTPLLNPTGFNANILLAPLPMSGANSQPTDLREYSMGTYVRLNVSLTRAVARFDIVNDATKSHFTITDISMGNGRQGVTLFPIRPTGDVPATNGQLITYPYRLFDGLNANAGTTTKAFYCYPCKAIDAGFLILKGLYTMNLTDEKKEVSYRIPFERVTDGNGTRIEINHNHRYTVQITEADPFELTANIRLVDWETGDYIDDYEPDNGLETIAVADLLPVGETTYNISTNIVTLALKVGSSFTVSTGSNAGVATKLTYNGNSPADGWLKLEEIPVTTTRTGATQQVKYKISFNESYTGNSYPRGILRLTDNAGGGEEVILIDTTFGIPIVESTGGTMNPDGVNNWDAADNTLYLVQVAGANVSTGAITITSIGGSKVEFPAHSGITVSPTSSVNTTQEYTFQWAGTDATDLTEKEITVALKNGSDETKVENIKVKLLPNRLDNLQITNQSTGISLSSVTATTATLTMPVIKDKQFTLTMDNYSKPTISKCPSWLENITPVSTRSIPESKTVSFTFKLIEDAANFDDTQIVFMNVAGGTGMTVNITREFQAPVITATGTMAPSVNSLSGNSLHMYRVASGQQSKAQIKVYSLGGSTLITPGNWCYQRIVSTPNNYEKVYEIYWDGNTNDLNTAYNGSFYLKNVSDNNKQLTGTLYQDAARPTFSSDYSCVRFNQPTNTWCYFDVLDNTNLYGKYNFTFNIYSPAGVNITGSASFGSISFSKTKSWSSNSPYDTFKFNIGGTSYCLGGNATSIGSIVFRSNSSTYFPDYEFKMYNYMPIYKGYFASSKDNKTNRFWVFLETTGKTFDQIKDSDMQSAYSGWRLPSKEEWMSFIGKTIPADDSWNAFPSNPSNLFTTLIPSDHWVKCATNNPNYRLDFDRPNNRWGIDINDYDSARERRIYLISK
;
A
#
# COMPACT_ATOMS: atom_id res chain seq x y z
N MET A 1 30.09 -6.36 -79.74
CA MET A 1 30.15 -6.56 -78.27
C MET A 1 31.52 -6.33 -77.61
N LYS A 2 32.63 -6.16 -78.34
CA LYS A 2 33.85 -5.52 -77.77
C LYS A 2 33.96 -4.00 -78.02
N ALA A 3 33.24 -3.46 -79.01
CA ALA A 3 33.16 -2.02 -79.29
C ALA A 3 32.05 -1.26 -78.50
N LEU A 4 31.23 -1.96 -77.72
CA LEU A 4 30.18 -1.38 -76.86
C LEU A 4 30.63 -1.24 -75.39
N ALA A 5 31.79 -1.82 -75.04
CA ALA A 5 32.40 -1.70 -73.71
C ALA A 5 33.42 -0.54 -73.63
N GLU A 6 34.00 -0.11 -74.75
CA GLU A 6 34.87 1.09 -74.78
C GLU A 6 34.09 2.41 -74.80
N PHE A 7 32.84 2.42 -75.29
CA PHE A 7 31.98 3.61 -75.28
C PHE A 7 31.43 3.96 -73.87
N PHE A 8 31.32 2.96 -72.98
CA PHE A 8 30.94 3.17 -71.58
C PHE A 8 32.14 3.46 -70.65
N LEU A 9 33.37 3.14 -71.07
CA LEU A 9 34.58 3.43 -70.27
C LEU A 9 35.08 4.87 -70.45
N TYR A 10 34.81 5.51 -71.59
CA TYR A 10 35.15 6.92 -71.85
C TYR A 10 34.07 7.91 -71.40
N PHE A 11 32.83 7.45 -71.13
CA PHE A 11 31.78 8.29 -70.53
C PHE A 11 31.76 8.24 -68.99
N SER A 12 32.44 7.25 -68.37
CA SER A 12 32.61 7.16 -66.92
C SER A 12 33.84 7.92 -66.38
N LEU A 13 34.67 8.53 -67.24
CA LEU A 13 35.86 9.30 -66.85
C LEU A 13 35.73 10.82 -67.05
N VAL A 14 34.54 11.32 -67.42
CA VAL A 14 34.29 12.77 -67.63
C VAL A 14 33.08 13.30 -66.82
N ILE A 15 32.38 12.47 -66.05
CA ILE A 15 31.21 12.92 -65.23
C ILE A 15 31.39 12.64 -63.71
N LEU A 16 32.56 12.17 -63.27
CA LEU A 16 32.83 11.90 -61.83
C LEU A 16 33.92 12.79 -61.21
N SER A 17 34.20 13.96 -61.79
CA SER A 17 35.16 14.94 -61.26
C SER A 17 34.69 16.40 -61.31
N CYS A 18 33.36 16.66 -61.26
CA CYS A 18 32.78 18.01 -61.19
C CYS A 18 31.98 18.31 -59.92
N LEU A 19 32.11 17.51 -58.86
CA LEU A 19 31.63 17.82 -57.53
C LEU A 19 32.75 17.47 -56.54
N THR A 20 33.18 18.48 -55.78
CA THR A 20 34.31 18.54 -54.81
C THR A 20 35.64 19.11 -55.35
N ALA A 21 36.17 20.06 -54.56
CA ALA A 21 37.40 20.86 -54.71
C ALA A 21 37.30 22.17 -55.53
N GLY A 22 36.97 23.24 -54.80
CA GLY A 22 37.10 24.64 -55.22
C GLY A 22 37.18 25.60 -54.03
N CYS A 23 37.81 25.18 -52.91
CA CYS A 23 38.34 26.13 -51.93
C CYS A 23 39.60 26.76 -52.52
N THR A 24 39.50 27.97 -53.05
CA THR A 24 40.64 28.90 -53.15
C THR A 24 40.12 30.32 -53.03
N SER A 25 40.46 30.95 -51.90
CA SER A 25 40.65 32.39 -51.66
C SER A 25 39.72 33.36 -52.40
N GLU A 26 38.78 33.94 -51.66
CA GLU A 26 38.23 35.25 -52.01
C GLU A 26 39.38 36.23 -52.24
N VAL A 27 39.36 36.84 -53.42
CA VAL A 27 40.32 37.85 -53.84
C VAL A 27 40.08 39.10 -52.99
N ASP A 28 41.10 39.45 -52.21
CA ASP A 28 41.32 40.79 -51.68
C ASP A 28 41.15 41.82 -52.80
N ILE A 29 40.04 42.54 -52.82
CA ILE A 29 40.03 43.85 -53.45
C ILE A 29 40.64 44.80 -52.42
N ILE A 30 41.94 45.03 -52.58
CA ILE A 30 42.71 46.09 -51.94
C ILE A 30 42.06 47.42 -52.33
N GLY A 31 41.08 47.85 -51.53
CA GLY A 31 40.74 49.25 -51.33
C GLY A 31 41.48 49.72 -50.08
N GLY A 32 42.32 50.73 -50.22
CA GLY A 32 43.26 51.18 -49.19
C GLY A 32 42.61 51.38 -47.81
N THR A 33 43.37 51.02 -46.78
CA THR A 33 43.14 51.37 -45.37
C THR A 33 42.72 52.84 -45.23
N PRO A 34 41.55 53.15 -44.65
CA PRO A 34 41.30 54.47 -44.10
C PRO A 34 42.13 54.64 -42.83
N GLU A 35 42.93 55.69 -42.80
CA GLU A 35 43.55 56.19 -41.57
C GLU A 35 42.47 56.73 -40.62
N THR A 36 42.43 56.19 -39.39
CA THR A 36 41.73 56.63 -38.15
C THR A 36 40.23 56.35 -37.93
N PRO A 37 39.80 55.95 -36.70
CA PRO A 37 40.40 55.04 -35.72
C PRO A 37 39.71 53.65 -35.73
N GLU A 38 40.46 52.57 -35.41
CA GLU A 38 39.86 51.24 -35.19
C GLU A 38 38.87 51.29 -34.02
N ASN A 39 37.64 50.80 -34.23
CA ASN A 39 36.69 50.58 -33.14
C ASN A 39 37.40 49.73 -32.05
N PRO A 40 37.54 50.22 -30.81
CA PRO A 40 38.33 49.56 -29.77
C PRO A 40 37.81 48.15 -29.41
N GLN A 41 36.57 47.83 -29.80
CA GLN A 41 35.94 46.53 -29.59
C GLN A 41 36.22 45.50 -30.69
N ALA A 42 36.84 45.89 -31.81
CA ALA A 42 37.08 45.01 -32.96
C ALA A 42 37.99 43.81 -32.63
N ASN A 43 38.90 43.98 -31.67
CA ASN A 43 39.87 42.96 -31.25
C ASN A 43 39.49 42.24 -29.94
N ASP A 44 38.29 42.48 -29.37
CA ASP A 44 37.85 41.83 -28.13
C ASP A 44 37.32 40.41 -28.42
N PRO A 45 37.94 39.35 -27.87
CA PRO A 45 37.53 37.97 -28.13
C PRO A 45 36.12 37.65 -27.63
N ASN A 46 35.51 38.47 -26.78
CA ASN A 46 34.15 38.30 -26.26
C ASN A 46 33.06 39.00 -27.09
N ARG A 47 33.44 39.58 -28.22
CA ARG A 47 32.54 40.34 -29.10
C ARG A 47 32.39 39.63 -30.45
N ARG A 48 31.26 39.87 -31.12
CA ARG A 48 31.00 39.37 -32.48
C ARG A 48 30.79 40.56 -33.42
N SER A 49 31.38 40.52 -34.61
CA SER A 49 31.16 41.56 -35.63
C SER A 49 29.77 41.39 -36.25
N VAL A 50 28.93 42.42 -36.14
CA VAL A 50 27.60 42.49 -36.76
C VAL A 50 27.56 43.67 -37.73
N VAL A 51 27.02 43.42 -38.92
CA VAL A 51 26.84 44.41 -39.98
C VAL A 51 25.35 44.53 -40.29
N ILE A 52 24.75 45.69 -40.00
CA ILE A 52 23.40 46.03 -40.46
C ILE A 52 23.51 46.79 -41.79
N SER A 53 22.95 46.22 -42.85
CA SER A 53 22.77 46.91 -44.13
C SER A 53 21.41 47.63 -44.12
N LEU A 54 21.45 48.96 -44.09
CA LEU A 54 20.27 49.81 -44.21
C LEU A 54 19.76 49.77 -45.65
N GLN A 55 18.49 49.38 -45.83
CA GLN A 55 17.93 49.14 -47.16
C GLN A 55 17.44 50.41 -47.87
N ASN A 56 17.24 51.52 -47.13
CA ASN A 56 16.80 52.78 -47.71
C ASN A 56 17.98 53.56 -48.33
N LYS A 57 17.72 54.43 -49.32
CA LYS A 57 18.72 55.25 -50.04
C LYS A 57 19.21 56.47 -49.23
N LEU A 58 19.75 56.26 -48.02
CA LEU A 58 20.13 57.30 -47.05
C LEU A 58 21.50 57.95 -47.34
N ILE A 59 21.82 59.06 -46.65
CA ILE A 59 23.03 59.88 -46.84
C ILE A 59 23.73 60.16 -45.49
N LEU A 60 25.07 60.08 -45.46
CA LEU A 60 25.94 60.41 -44.31
C LEU A 60 26.49 61.84 -44.40
N VAL A 61 26.61 62.53 -43.27
CA VAL A 61 27.09 63.93 -43.18
C VAL A 61 28.50 64.15 -43.73
N ASN A 62 29.40 63.16 -43.56
CA ASN A 62 30.82 63.27 -43.95
C ASN A 62 31.12 62.59 -45.31
N GLY A 63 30.12 62.14 -46.06
CA GLY A 63 30.30 61.60 -47.41
C GLY A 63 30.48 62.74 -48.43
N THR A 64 31.37 62.55 -49.42
CA THR A 64 31.57 63.53 -50.50
C THR A 64 30.27 63.68 -51.31
N PRO A 65 29.72 64.91 -51.48
CA PRO A 65 28.51 65.14 -52.26
C PRO A 65 28.86 65.26 -53.74
N GLU A 66 29.33 64.19 -54.38
CA GLU A 66 29.65 64.22 -55.81
C GLU A 66 28.64 63.44 -56.65
N SER A 67 27.68 64.20 -57.21
CA SER A 67 26.84 63.83 -58.36
C SER A 67 26.09 62.49 -58.27
N ARG A 68 25.02 62.43 -57.45
CA ARG A 68 23.90 61.56 -57.83
C ARG A 68 23.12 62.24 -58.94
N ALA A 69 23.05 61.61 -60.11
CA ALA A 69 22.18 62.06 -61.19
C ALA A 69 20.74 62.13 -60.65
N ILE A 70 20.12 63.32 -60.70
CA ILE A 70 18.70 63.49 -60.44
C ILE A 70 17.96 62.82 -61.60
N THR A 71 17.81 61.50 -61.54
CA THR A 71 16.78 60.81 -62.32
C THR A 71 15.44 61.06 -61.65
N ARG A 72 14.38 60.97 -62.45
CA ARG A 72 12.97 61.36 -62.22
C ARG A 72 12.28 60.83 -60.93
N ASP A 73 13.01 60.19 -60.01
CA ASP A 73 12.55 59.43 -58.84
C ASP A 73 12.97 60.05 -57.47
N GLY A 74 13.31 61.35 -57.42
CA GLY A 74 13.69 62.05 -56.18
C GLY A 74 12.50 62.44 -55.30
N ILE A 75 11.94 61.51 -54.52
CA ILE A 75 10.75 61.74 -53.67
C ILE A 75 11.11 62.44 -52.35
N ALA A 76 12.22 62.05 -51.72
CA ALA A 76 12.79 62.67 -50.52
C ALA A 76 14.04 63.50 -50.90
N GLU A 77 14.17 64.69 -50.34
CA GLU A 77 15.28 65.60 -50.58
C GLU A 77 16.54 65.23 -49.77
N GLU A 78 17.68 65.87 -50.08
CA GLU A 78 18.97 65.49 -49.50
C GLU A 78 18.99 65.59 -47.96
N ASP A 79 18.45 66.66 -47.39
CA ASP A 79 18.37 66.90 -45.95
C ASP A 79 17.45 65.89 -45.23
N GLU A 80 16.36 65.48 -45.87
CA GLU A 80 15.43 64.47 -45.33
C GLU A 80 16.03 63.06 -45.29
N ASN A 81 17.06 62.79 -46.10
CA ASN A 81 17.76 61.50 -46.17
C ASN A 81 19.06 61.47 -45.33
N ARG A 82 19.42 62.57 -44.66
CA ARG A 82 20.63 62.65 -43.82
C ARG A 82 20.46 61.88 -42.50
N ILE A 83 21.51 61.16 -42.12
CA ILE A 83 21.69 60.58 -40.78
C ILE A 83 22.78 61.37 -40.06
N GLU A 84 22.38 62.21 -39.10
CA GLU A 84 23.28 62.95 -38.20
C GLU A 84 23.55 62.18 -36.91
N SER A 85 22.56 61.42 -36.44
CA SER A 85 22.71 60.51 -35.30
C SER A 85 22.10 59.15 -35.59
N PHE A 86 22.72 58.09 -35.06
CA PHE A 86 22.22 56.73 -35.18
C PHE A 86 22.49 55.96 -33.89
N ASP A 87 21.46 55.34 -33.32
CA ASP A 87 21.50 54.59 -32.08
C ASP A 87 20.99 53.16 -32.32
N ILE A 88 21.69 52.17 -31.77
CA ILE A 88 21.27 50.77 -31.75
C ILE A 88 21.12 50.33 -30.29
N TYR A 89 19.93 49.90 -29.91
CA TYR A 89 19.66 49.28 -28.62
C TYR A 89 19.61 47.77 -28.79
N ALA A 90 20.53 47.05 -28.14
CA ALA A 90 20.60 45.60 -28.13
C ALA A 90 19.89 45.04 -26.88
N PHE A 91 19.02 44.07 -27.10
CA PHE A 91 18.34 43.33 -26.02
C PHE A 91 18.73 41.87 -26.11
N GLY A 92 19.23 41.30 -25.01
CA GLY A 92 19.80 39.95 -24.97
C GLY A 92 18.98 38.99 -24.12
N SER A 93 19.00 37.70 -24.46
CA SER A 93 18.42 36.61 -23.70
C SER A 93 19.24 35.31 -23.82
N ASP A 94 19.26 34.49 -22.77
CA ASP A 94 19.91 33.17 -22.76
C ASP A 94 19.09 32.11 -23.53
N LYS A 95 17.85 32.45 -23.91
CA LYS A 95 16.94 31.61 -24.70
C LYS A 95 16.40 32.40 -25.88
N GLU A 96 16.18 31.72 -27.00
CA GLU A 96 15.62 32.32 -28.22
C GLU A 96 14.26 32.98 -27.95
N GLU A 97 13.46 32.35 -27.08
CA GLU A 97 12.16 32.84 -26.63
C GLU A 97 12.18 33.19 -25.12
N GLY A 98 13.30 33.75 -24.63
CA GLY A 98 13.44 34.16 -23.23
C GLY A 98 13.06 35.63 -22.96
N PRO A 99 13.05 36.08 -21.70
CA PRO A 99 12.89 37.50 -21.41
C PRO A 99 14.08 38.28 -21.97
N TYR A 100 13.81 39.16 -22.92
CA TYR A 100 14.79 40.06 -23.49
C TYR A 100 14.92 41.30 -22.63
N THR A 101 16.14 41.57 -22.17
CA THR A 101 16.44 42.74 -21.34
C THR A 101 17.60 43.52 -21.92
N PHE A 102 17.68 44.81 -21.60
CA PHE A 102 18.67 45.71 -22.18
C PHE A 102 20.09 45.17 -21.97
N GLN A 103 20.78 44.92 -23.07
CA GLN A 103 22.13 44.34 -23.10
C GLN A 103 23.18 45.42 -23.28
N GLU A 104 23.02 46.25 -24.32
CA GLU A 104 24.01 47.26 -24.68
C GLU A 104 23.40 48.34 -25.58
N HIS A 105 23.98 49.54 -25.54
CA HIS A 105 23.64 50.66 -26.40
C HIS A 105 24.85 50.99 -27.27
N PHE A 106 24.62 51.17 -28.57
CA PHE A 106 25.61 51.62 -29.52
C PHE A 106 25.16 52.94 -30.15
N ALA A 107 26.10 53.85 -30.43
CA ALA A 107 25.77 55.15 -30.98
C ALA A 107 26.82 55.66 -32.00
N TYR A 108 26.33 56.41 -32.97
CA TYR A 108 27.07 57.24 -33.91
C TYR A 108 26.55 58.68 -33.85
N ARG A 109 27.47 59.64 -33.92
CA ARG A 109 27.19 61.08 -34.00
C ARG A 109 28.08 61.66 -35.10
N SER A 110 27.53 62.51 -35.95
CA SER A 110 28.26 63.12 -37.08
C SER A 110 29.21 64.23 -36.67
N ASP A 111 28.88 64.97 -35.60
CA ASP A 111 29.83 65.84 -34.93
C ASP A 111 30.78 64.97 -34.09
N ALA A 112 32.05 65.39 -33.93
CA ALA A 112 33.02 64.68 -33.09
C ALA A 112 32.69 64.78 -31.58
N GLY A 113 31.40 64.81 -31.23
CA GLY A 113 30.86 64.96 -29.89
C GLY A 113 31.03 63.72 -29.03
N THR A 114 30.82 63.90 -27.73
CA THR A 114 30.87 62.81 -26.74
C THR A 114 29.69 61.85 -26.96
N LEU A 115 29.97 60.56 -27.12
CA LEU A 115 28.93 59.53 -27.17
C LEU A 115 28.08 59.52 -25.89
N PRO A 116 26.80 59.08 -25.95
CA PRO A 116 25.97 58.92 -24.75
C PRO A 116 26.66 58.07 -23.69
N THR A 117 26.44 58.38 -22.42
CA THR A 117 27.02 57.63 -21.29
C THR A 117 26.67 56.15 -21.38
N GLY A 118 27.69 55.29 -21.46
CA GLY A 118 27.52 53.84 -21.57
C GLY A 118 27.31 53.31 -23.00
N ALA A 119 27.29 54.18 -24.01
CA ALA A 119 27.17 53.77 -25.40
C ALA A 119 28.53 53.40 -26.03
N SER A 120 28.53 52.34 -26.82
CA SER A 120 29.68 51.90 -27.62
C SER A 120 29.69 52.55 -29.00
N PRO A 121 30.86 52.87 -29.59
CA PRO A 121 30.94 53.47 -30.92
C PRO A 121 30.49 52.50 -32.03
N ILE A 122 29.89 53.05 -33.08
CA ILE A 122 29.49 52.35 -34.31
C ILE A 122 30.24 52.95 -35.51
N ASP A 123 30.67 52.11 -36.44
CA ASP A 123 31.23 52.56 -37.72
C ASP A 123 30.15 52.54 -38.82
N LEU A 124 29.82 53.70 -39.39
CA LEU A 124 28.94 53.80 -40.56
C LEU A 124 29.78 53.96 -41.83
N LYS A 125 29.52 53.11 -42.83
CA LYS A 125 30.18 53.14 -44.14
C LYS A 125 29.15 53.22 -45.25
N ALA A 126 29.26 54.21 -46.11
CA ALA A 126 28.49 54.28 -47.35
C ALA A 126 29.01 53.22 -48.33
N ASP A 127 28.10 52.44 -48.92
CA ASP A 127 28.35 51.58 -50.07
C ASP A 127 27.76 52.27 -51.30
N GLU A 128 28.61 53.03 -52.00
CA GLU A 128 28.22 53.85 -53.15
C GLU A 128 27.74 53.02 -54.34
N ALA A 129 28.26 51.79 -54.51
CA ALA A 129 27.88 50.89 -55.60
C ALA A 129 26.52 50.22 -55.38
N ALA A 130 26.20 49.86 -54.13
CA ALA A 130 24.92 49.28 -53.76
C ALA A 130 23.84 50.31 -53.39
N GLY A 131 24.22 51.58 -53.19
CA GLY A 131 23.33 52.66 -52.75
C GLY A 131 22.83 52.49 -51.31
N LYS A 132 23.60 51.82 -50.44
CA LYS A 132 23.22 51.46 -49.07
C LYS A 132 24.19 52.04 -48.03
N ILE A 133 23.77 52.09 -46.77
CA ILE A 133 24.66 52.38 -45.62
C ILE A 133 24.83 51.09 -44.83
N ASN A 134 26.09 50.68 -44.62
CA ASN A 134 26.44 49.55 -43.77
C ASN A 134 26.90 50.05 -42.41
N VAL A 135 26.31 49.50 -41.37
CA VAL A 135 26.53 49.86 -39.97
C VAL A 135 27.26 48.70 -39.29
N VAL A 136 28.51 48.91 -38.86
CA VAL A 136 29.35 47.88 -38.25
C VAL A 136 29.50 48.16 -36.75
N PHE A 137 29.20 47.16 -35.92
CA PHE A 137 29.29 47.24 -34.47
C PHE A 137 29.56 45.86 -33.85
N TYR A 138 29.91 45.83 -32.56
CA TYR A 138 30.48 44.65 -31.89
C TYR A 138 29.73 44.30 -30.59
N PRO A 139 28.54 43.67 -30.65
CA PRO A 139 27.84 43.18 -29.46
C PRO A 139 28.55 42.01 -28.78
N ARG A 140 28.24 41.79 -27.50
CA ARG A 140 28.73 40.63 -26.75
C ARG A 140 28.17 39.33 -27.33
N LYS A 141 29.04 38.33 -27.48
CA LYS A 141 28.66 36.96 -27.88
C LYS A 141 28.04 36.19 -26.70
N GLY A 142 27.35 35.09 -27.01
CA GLY A 142 26.80 34.15 -26.02
C GLY A 142 25.30 34.24 -25.77
N LEU A 143 24.59 35.19 -26.38
CA LEU A 143 23.14 35.36 -26.19
C LEU A 143 22.41 35.41 -27.53
N PHE A 144 21.10 35.20 -27.48
CA PHE A 144 20.21 35.64 -28.53
C PHE A 144 19.97 37.15 -28.36
N THR A 145 20.15 37.93 -29.41
CA THR A 145 20.08 39.39 -29.33
C THR A 145 19.18 40.00 -30.39
N LYS A 146 18.30 40.91 -29.99
CA LYS A 146 17.46 41.75 -30.89
C LYS A 146 18.04 43.16 -30.97
N PHE A 147 17.88 43.82 -32.12
CA PHE A 147 18.44 45.15 -32.37
C PHE A 147 17.37 46.17 -32.79
N TYR A 148 17.29 47.28 -32.08
CA TYR A 148 16.40 48.40 -32.37
C TYR A 148 17.19 49.61 -32.81
N CYS A 149 16.95 50.07 -34.04
CA CYS A 149 17.66 51.17 -34.68
C CYS A 149 16.83 52.44 -34.63
N VAL A 150 17.43 53.53 -34.18
CA VAL A 150 16.82 54.86 -34.10
C VAL A 150 17.78 55.86 -34.77
N ALA A 151 17.29 56.60 -35.76
CA ALA A 151 18.07 57.63 -36.44
C ALA A 151 17.50 59.02 -36.14
N ASN A 152 18.38 60.03 -36.00
CA ASN A 152 18.05 61.44 -35.80
C ASN A 152 17.12 61.72 -34.60
N GLN A 153 17.12 60.83 -33.61
CA GLN A 153 16.35 60.97 -32.37
C GLN A 153 17.18 60.45 -31.21
N THR A 154 17.89 61.36 -30.54
CA THR A 154 18.91 61.01 -29.52
C THR A 154 18.33 60.81 -28.13
N GLU A 155 17.07 61.19 -27.91
CA GLU A 155 16.38 61.11 -26.62
C GLU A 155 15.02 60.42 -26.80
N MET A 156 14.57 59.69 -25.78
CA MET A 156 13.24 59.10 -25.70
C MET A 156 12.66 59.35 -24.31
N ASN A 157 11.35 59.51 -24.23
CA ASN A 157 10.61 59.73 -23.00
C ASN A 157 9.85 58.47 -22.56
N ASP A 158 9.68 58.33 -21.26
CA ASP A 158 8.79 57.34 -20.66
C ASP A 158 7.31 57.72 -20.84
N ALA A 159 6.40 56.86 -20.36
CA ALA A 159 4.96 57.11 -20.40
C ALA A 159 4.52 58.33 -19.58
N ALA A 160 5.34 58.79 -18.62
CA ALA A 160 5.08 60.00 -17.84
C ALA A 160 5.62 61.27 -18.51
N GLY A 161 6.26 61.14 -19.68
CA GLY A 161 6.80 62.26 -20.45
C GLY A 161 8.19 62.73 -19.97
N ASN A 162 8.88 61.97 -19.12
CA ASN A 162 10.24 62.28 -18.66
C ASN A 162 11.29 61.59 -19.54
N ILE A 163 12.45 62.23 -19.73
CA ILE A 163 13.58 61.63 -20.46
C ILE A 163 13.98 60.30 -19.80
N TYR A 164 13.95 59.23 -20.57
CA TYR A 164 14.29 57.90 -20.10
C TYR A 164 15.81 57.71 -20.06
N THR A 165 16.36 57.52 -18.85
CA THR A 165 17.80 57.38 -18.62
C THR A 165 18.19 56.06 -17.94
N ASN A 166 17.21 55.22 -17.57
CA ASN A 166 17.43 54.02 -16.77
C ASN A 166 17.89 52.81 -17.62
N TYR A 167 19.01 52.98 -18.32
CA TYR A 167 19.66 51.93 -19.10
C TYR A 167 20.73 51.23 -18.26
N THR A 168 20.38 50.06 -17.70
CA THR A 168 21.29 49.20 -16.94
C THR A 168 21.55 47.90 -17.72
N PRO A 169 22.76 47.70 -18.28
CA PRO A 169 23.12 46.49 -19.02
C PRO A 169 22.94 45.22 -18.20
N LEU A 170 22.39 44.17 -18.83
CA LEU A 170 22.36 42.83 -18.25
C LEU A 170 23.77 42.32 -17.92
N GLN A 171 23.85 41.42 -16.93
CA GLN A 171 25.08 40.71 -16.60
C GLN A 171 25.03 39.30 -17.18
N GLN A 172 26.08 38.92 -17.91
CA GLN A 172 26.26 37.58 -18.49
C GLN A 172 27.49 36.92 -17.86
N SER A 173 27.50 35.60 -17.75
CA SER A 173 28.66 34.87 -17.24
C SER A 173 29.90 35.12 -18.12
N SER A 174 31.06 35.32 -17.49
CA SER A 174 32.32 35.50 -18.23
C SER A 174 32.85 34.15 -18.69
N GLN A 175 33.28 34.05 -19.95
CA GLN A 175 33.96 32.86 -20.44
C GLN A 175 35.35 32.77 -19.82
N THR A 176 35.61 31.77 -18.97
CA THR A 176 36.98 31.37 -18.65
C THR A 176 37.51 30.53 -19.83
N GLN A 177 38.82 30.58 -20.09
CA GLN A 177 39.52 29.79 -21.12
C GLN A 177 39.34 28.25 -21.04
N SER A 178 38.47 27.75 -20.15
CA SER A 178 38.32 26.35 -19.76
C SER A 178 37.00 25.69 -20.22
N GLY A 179 36.33 26.21 -21.25
CA GLY A 179 35.30 25.46 -21.98
C GLY A 179 33.89 25.41 -21.37
N VAL A 180 33.52 26.37 -20.51
CA VAL A 180 32.11 26.57 -20.10
C VAL A 180 31.47 27.63 -21.03
N PRO A 181 30.32 27.35 -21.68
CA PRO A 181 29.62 28.34 -22.50
C PRO A 181 29.16 29.54 -21.65
N GLY A 182 29.43 30.77 -22.12
CA GLY A 182 29.06 32.03 -21.45
C GLY A 182 27.61 32.43 -21.65
N ASP A 183 26.71 31.46 -21.85
CA ASP A 183 25.40 31.67 -22.46
C ASP A 183 24.29 31.92 -21.43
N ILE A 184 24.64 32.37 -20.22
CA ILE A 184 23.70 32.51 -19.10
C ILE A 184 23.64 33.97 -18.67
N VAL A 185 22.43 34.51 -18.63
CA VAL A 185 22.13 35.80 -18.01
C VAL A 185 22.12 35.62 -16.49
N THR A 186 23.09 36.20 -15.78
CA THR A 186 23.21 36.12 -14.32
C THR A 186 22.43 37.22 -13.61
N SER A 187 22.14 38.32 -14.29
CA SER A 187 21.22 39.36 -13.82
C SER A 187 20.58 40.08 -15.01
N PRO A 188 19.24 40.26 -15.03
CA PRO A 188 18.56 40.93 -16.13
C PRO A 188 18.93 42.42 -16.20
N GLY A 189 18.91 42.97 -17.41
CA GLY A 189 19.06 44.41 -17.65
C GLY A 189 17.76 45.18 -17.44
N THR A 190 17.86 46.51 -17.41
CA THR A 190 16.72 47.44 -17.39
C THR A 190 16.92 48.46 -18.52
N PRO A 191 15.92 48.76 -19.37
CA PRO A 191 14.56 48.23 -19.39
C PRO A 191 14.45 46.78 -19.90
N THR A 192 13.27 46.18 -19.72
CA THR A 192 12.87 45.01 -20.51
C THR A 192 12.54 45.44 -21.94
N GLU A 193 12.61 44.53 -22.93
CA GLU A 193 12.19 44.83 -24.32
C GLU A 193 10.76 45.40 -24.35
N SER A 194 9.84 44.81 -23.57
CA SER A 194 8.43 45.22 -23.48
C SER A 194 8.26 46.64 -22.96
N ASP A 195 9.13 47.09 -22.05
CA ASP A 195 9.07 48.46 -21.53
C ASP A 195 9.77 49.45 -22.46
N PHE A 196 10.83 49.02 -23.15
CA PHE A 196 11.53 49.84 -24.14
C PHE A 196 10.66 50.21 -25.34
N ILE A 197 9.89 49.27 -25.88
CA ILE A 197 9.02 49.55 -27.05
C ILE A 197 7.87 50.51 -26.75
N LYS A 198 7.59 50.78 -25.47
CA LYS A 198 6.60 51.77 -25.01
C LYS A 198 7.17 53.19 -24.89
N LEU A 199 8.49 53.35 -25.01
CA LEU A 199 9.11 54.67 -25.01
C LEU A 199 8.68 55.46 -26.24
N ASN A 200 8.61 56.78 -26.08
CA ASN A 200 8.13 57.70 -27.11
C ASN A 200 9.17 58.77 -27.42
N THR A 201 9.02 59.43 -28.56
CA THR A 201 9.77 60.65 -28.89
C THR A 201 9.45 61.75 -27.85
N PRO A 202 10.39 62.65 -27.52
CA PRO A 202 10.11 63.81 -26.70
C PRO A 202 8.87 64.56 -27.19
N LEU A 203 7.93 64.80 -26.28
CA LEU A 203 6.65 65.40 -26.62
C LEU A 203 6.82 66.86 -27.05
N LEU A 204 6.21 67.23 -28.16
CA LEU A 204 6.17 68.61 -28.62
C LEU A 204 5.35 69.46 -27.64
N ASN A 205 5.98 70.53 -27.13
CA ASN A 205 5.34 71.51 -26.26
C ASN A 205 5.09 72.82 -27.04
N PRO A 206 3.82 73.25 -27.21
CA PRO A 206 3.49 74.48 -27.93
C PRO A 206 3.82 75.77 -27.16
N THR A 207 4.29 75.68 -25.91
CA THR A 207 4.64 76.83 -25.05
C THR A 207 6.11 76.80 -24.61
N GLY A 208 6.89 77.83 -24.96
CA GLY A 208 8.31 77.98 -24.57
C GLY A 208 9.18 78.73 -25.61
N PHE A 209 10.35 79.22 -25.20
CA PHE A 209 11.30 79.96 -26.06
C PHE A 209 12.04 79.08 -27.09
N ASN A 210 12.11 77.76 -26.83
CA ASN A 210 12.48 76.76 -27.82
C ASN A 210 11.17 76.16 -28.36
N ALA A 211 10.65 76.70 -29.46
CA ALA A 211 9.49 76.10 -30.10
C ALA A 211 9.91 74.71 -30.62
N ASN A 212 9.42 73.64 -30.00
CA ASN A 212 9.69 72.26 -30.42
C ASN A 212 9.06 72.05 -31.81
N ILE A 213 9.88 72.11 -32.85
CA ILE A 213 9.49 72.12 -34.27
C ILE A 213 10.18 70.92 -34.93
N LEU A 214 9.41 70.11 -35.68
CA LEU A 214 9.95 69.00 -36.47
C LEU A 214 10.68 69.53 -37.71
N LEU A 215 11.99 69.34 -37.82
CA LEU A 215 12.82 69.76 -38.95
C LEU A 215 13.71 68.60 -39.41
N ALA A 216 14.14 68.63 -40.67
CA ALA A 216 15.15 67.71 -41.15
C ALA A 216 16.52 68.02 -40.48
N PRO A 217 17.33 67.00 -40.13
CA PRO A 217 17.10 65.57 -40.41
C PRO A 217 16.04 64.94 -39.51
N LEU A 218 15.20 64.08 -40.08
CA LEU A 218 13.96 63.61 -39.44
C LEU A 218 14.15 62.33 -38.63
N PRO A 219 13.44 62.15 -37.49
CA PRO A 219 13.44 60.90 -36.73
C PRO A 219 13.00 59.70 -37.59
N MET A 220 13.77 58.61 -37.52
CA MET A 220 13.43 57.34 -38.17
C MET A 220 13.65 56.17 -37.22
N SER A 221 12.87 55.11 -37.38
CA SER A 221 13.06 53.87 -36.63
C SER A 221 12.98 52.64 -37.52
N GLY A 222 13.67 51.58 -37.12
CA GLY A 222 13.60 50.25 -37.72
C GLY A 222 14.17 49.21 -36.75
N ALA A 223 13.76 47.95 -36.86
CA ALA A 223 14.19 46.92 -35.92
C ALA A 223 14.49 45.60 -36.63
N ASN A 224 15.47 44.89 -36.11
CA ASN A 224 15.63 43.46 -36.29
C ASN A 224 14.96 42.79 -35.07
N SER A 225 13.64 42.57 -35.18
CA SER A 225 12.81 42.05 -34.08
C SER A 225 12.94 40.53 -33.89
N GLN A 226 13.50 39.82 -34.87
CA GLN A 226 13.83 38.40 -34.74
C GLN A 226 15.16 38.26 -33.98
N PRO A 227 15.26 37.34 -33.01
CA PRO A 227 16.51 37.12 -32.29
C PRO A 227 17.64 36.69 -33.22
N THR A 228 18.73 37.45 -33.21
CA THR A 228 19.98 37.06 -33.86
C THR A 228 20.76 36.16 -32.89
N ASP A 229 21.06 34.93 -33.30
CA ASP A 229 21.87 34.01 -32.50
C ASP A 229 23.35 34.43 -32.50
N LEU A 230 23.85 34.91 -31.36
CA LEU A 230 25.25 35.26 -31.16
C LEU A 230 26.02 34.25 -30.28
N ARG A 231 25.48 33.04 -30.08
CA ARG A 231 26.08 32.02 -29.19
C ARG A 231 27.23 31.24 -29.79
N GLU A 232 27.44 31.25 -31.10
CA GLU A 232 28.51 30.45 -31.70
C GLU A 232 29.89 31.11 -31.53
N TYR A 233 30.77 30.45 -30.75
CA TYR A 233 32.10 30.96 -30.38
C TYR A 233 33.20 30.66 -31.43
N SER A 234 32.89 29.86 -32.45
CA SER A 234 33.87 29.23 -33.37
C SER A 234 33.97 29.83 -34.77
N MET A 235 33.17 30.84 -35.14
CA MET A 235 33.15 31.40 -36.50
C MET A 235 33.85 32.77 -36.60
N GLY A 236 34.78 32.90 -37.54
CA GLY A 236 35.53 34.14 -37.82
C GLY A 236 34.88 35.10 -38.84
N THR A 237 33.65 34.86 -39.28
CA THR A 237 32.92 35.69 -40.25
C THR A 237 31.82 36.54 -39.59
N TYR A 238 31.63 37.76 -40.07
CA TYR A 238 30.64 38.74 -39.58
C TYR A 238 29.18 38.27 -39.80
N VAL A 239 28.24 38.70 -38.93
CA VAL A 239 26.79 38.47 -39.08
C VAL A 239 26.17 39.61 -39.88
N ARG A 240 25.46 39.33 -40.98
CA ARG A 240 24.76 40.35 -41.78
C ARG A 240 23.28 40.40 -41.45
N LEU A 241 22.77 41.59 -41.20
CA LEU A 241 21.35 41.87 -40.97
C LEU A 241 20.87 42.92 -41.98
N ASN A 242 19.62 42.83 -42.42
CA ASN A 242 18.98 43.84 -43.26
C ASN A 242 17.90 44.57 -42.44
N VAL A 243 17.95 45.90 -42.39
CA VAL A 243 16.96 46.73 -41.69
C VAL A 243 16.52 47.87 -42.61
N SER A 244 15.22 48.13 -42.67
CA SER A 244 14.66 49.35 -43.27
C SER A 244 14.26 50.32 -42.17
N LEU A 245 14.59 51.60 -42.32
CA LEU A 245 14.17 52.68 -41.45
C LEU A 245 12.96 53.39 -42.07
N THR A 246 11.95 53.66 -41.25
CA THR A 246 10.76 54.43 -41.65
C THR A 246 10.72 55.76 -40.89
N ARG A 247 10.34 56.84 -41.58
CA ARG A 247 10.20 58.16 -40.94
C ARG A 247 9.04 58.16 -39.95
N ALA A 248 9.26 58.78 -38.79
CA ALA A 248 8.26 58.94 -37.73
C ALA A 248 7.18 59.99 -38.05
N VAL A 249 7.42 60.82 -39.07
CA VAL A 249 6.60 61.99 -39.42
C VAL A 249 5.92 61.83 -40.77
N ALA A 250 4.91 62.66 -41.04
CA ALA A 250 4.33 62.93 -42.34
C ALA A 250 4.85 64.28 -42.89
N ARG A 251 4.92 64.41 -44.22
CA ARG A 251 5.31 65.65 -44.91
C ARG A 251 4.15 66.27 -45.67
N PHE A 252 4.09 67.60 -45.65
CA PHE A 252 3.19 68.41 -46.46
C PHE A 252 3.95 69.27 -47.46
N ASP A 253 3.56 69.18 -48.73
CA ASP A 253 3.91 70.10 -49.80
C ASP A 253 2.70 70.97 -50.11
N ILE A 254 2.90 72.27 -50.35
CA ILE A 254 1.80 73.19 -50.65
C ILE A 254 1.98 73.74 -52.06
N VAL A 255 0.96 73.62 -52.89
CA VAL A 255 0.92 74.24 -54.21
C VAL A 255 0.03 75.47 -54.12
N ASN A 256 0.64 76.66 -54.23
CA ASN A 256 -0.08 77.92 -54.26
C ASN A 256 0.52 78.86 -55.31
N ASP A 257 -0.35 79.44 -56.13
CA ASP A 257 -0.04 80.53 -57.05
C ASP A 257 -0.91 81.73 -56.63
N ALA A 258 -0.33 82.64 -55.85
CA ALA A 258 -1.07 83.77 -55.26
C ALA A 258 -1.68 84.70 -56.31
N THR A 259 -1.18 84.68 -57.55
CA THR A 259 -1.77 85.45 -58.65
C THR A 259 -3.11 84.87 -59.13
N LYS A 260 -3.33 83.57 -58.91
CA LYS A 260 -4.57 82.86 -59.26
C LYS A 260 -5.48 82.63 -58.06
N SER A 261 -4.91 82.27 -56.91
CA SER A 261 -5.67 81.97 -55.70
C SER A 261 -6.06 83.23 -54.90
N HIS A 262 -5.49 84.39 -55.23
CA HIS A 262 -5.67 85.66 -54.51
C HIS A 262 -5.20 85.63 -53.03
N PHE A 263 -4.54 84.55 -52.61
CA PHE A 263 -4.09 84.32 -51.25
C PHE A 263 -2.58 84.17 -51.19
N THR A 264 -1.92 85.08 -50.45
CA THR A 264 -0.49 85.00 -50.13
C THR A 264 -0.34 84.39 -48.74
N ILE A 265 0.10 83.13 -48.67
CA ILE A 265 0.36 82.44 -47.40
C ILE A 265 1.62 83.06 -46.77
N THR A 266 1.52 83.42 -45.49
CA THR A 266 2.66 83.87 -44.67
C THR A 266 3.09 82.82 -43.66
N ASP A 267 2.13 82.06 -43.12
CA ASP A 267 2.42 81.07 -42.08
C ASP A 267 1.60 79.79 -42.24
N ILE A 268 2.19 78.68 -41.83
CA ILE A 268 1.61 77.33 -41.84
C ILE A 268 1.69 76.71 -40.43
N SER A 269 0.63 76.05 -40.01
CA SER A 269 0.52 75.32 -38.74
C SER A 269 -0.44 74.13 -38.91
N MET A 270 -0.60 73.32 -37.87
CA MET A 270 -1.58 72.24 -37.80
C MET A 270 -2.33 72.30 -36.47
N GLY A 271 -3.65 72.26 -36.53
CA GLY A 271 -4.53 72.05 -35.38
C GLY A 271 -4.83 70.57 -35.17
N ASN A 272 -5.16 70.20 -33.93
CA ASN A 272 -5.44 68.83 -33.52
C ASN A 272 -4.33 67.82 -33.88
N GLY A 273 -3.07 68.24 -33.81
CA GLY A 273 -1.92 67.37 -34.05
C GLY A 273 -1.50 66.61 -32.79
N ARG A 274 -0.94 65.42 -32.97
CA ARG A 274 -0.38 64.59 -31.88
C ARG A 274 0.99 65.10 -31.44
N GLN A 275 1.32 64.96 -30.16
CA GLN A 275 2.54 65.52 -29.56
C GLN A 275 3.79 64.67 -29.78
N GLY A 276 3.66 63.38 -30.08
CA GLY A 276 4.77 62.45 -30.21
C GLY A 276 4.34 61.11 -30.79
N VAL A 277 5.31 60.21 -30.97
CA VAL A 277 5.07 58.81 -31.35
C VAL A 277 5.89 57.82 -30.51
N THR A 278 5.40 56.60 -30.34
CA THR A 278 6.28 55.44 -30.08
C THR A 278 7.09 55.12 -31.32
N LEU A 279 8.20 54.39 -31.22
CA LEU A 279 9.06 54.07 -32.37
C LEU A 279 8.98 52.59 -32.83
N PHE A 280 8.43 51.69 -32.01
CA PHE A 280 8.42 50.25 -32.26
C PHE A 280 7.09 49.56 -31.85
N PRO A 281 6.02 49.64 -32.65
CA PRO A 281 5.91 50.32 -33.94
C PRO A 281 5.67 51.84 -33.80
N ILE A 282 5.76 52.56 -34.92
CA ILE A 282 5.44 53.99 -34.97
C ILE A 282 3.95 54.20 -34.74
N ARG A 283 3.56 54.77 -33.60
CA ARG A 283 2.16 55.06 -33.27
C ARG A 283 2.03 56.40 -32.55
N PRO A 284 0.97 57.19 -32.81
CA PRO A 284 0.74 58.42 -32.07
C PRO A 284 0.66 58.17 -30.56
N THR A 285 1.26 59.04 -29.76
CA THR A 285 1.18 58.97 -28.29
C THR A 285 -0.21 59.34 -27.78
N GLY A 286 -0.65 58.70 -26.69
CA GLY A 286 -1.92 58.96 -26.02
C GLY A 286 -3.05 58.01 -26.47
N ASP A 287 -4.26 58.31 -26.02
CA ASP A 287 -5.44 57.46 -26.22
C ASP A 287 -6.00 57.61 -27.64
N VAL A 288 -6.76 56.62 -28.11
CA VAL A 288 -7.53 56.68 -29.37
C VAL A 288 -9.00 56.40 -29.04
N PRO A 289 -9.92 57.39 -29.09
CA PRO A 289 -9.71 58.82 -29.43
C PRO A 289 -8.87 59.58 -28.39
N ALA A 290 -8.23 60.67 -28.81
CA ALA A 290 -7.45 61.51 -27.91
C ALA A 290 -8.28 62.06 -26.74
N THR A 291 -7.75 61.98 -25.52
CA THR A 291 -8.32 62.65 -24.34
C THR A 291 -7.86 64.11 -24.24
N ASN A 292 -8.55 64.90 -23.42
CA ASN A 292 -8.30 66.35 -23.34
C ASN A 292 -6.85 66.65 -22.95
N GLY A 293 -6.14 67.40 -23.79
CA GLY A 293 -4.71 67.76 -23.59
C GLY A 293 -3.71 66.94 -24.41
N GLN A 294 -4.13 65.88 -25.12
CA GLN A 294 -3.24 65.06 -25.97
C GLN A 294 -3.10 65.57 -27.42
N LEU A 295 -3.93 66.54 -27.81
CA LEU A 295 -3.89 67.20 -29.12
C LEU A 295 -3.42 68.64 -28.96
N ILE A 296 -2.51 69.07 -29.82
CA ILE A 296 -1.91 70.41 -29.80
C ILE A 296 -2.16 71.17 -31.10
N THR A 297 -2.06 72.50 -31.03
CA THR A 297 -1.79 73.32 -32.21
C THR A 297 -0.28 73.46 -32.33
N TYR A 298 0.27 73.01 -33.45
CA TYR A 298 1.70 73.09 -33.71
C TYR A 298 2.13 74.57 -33.81
N PRO A 299 3.36 74.94 -33.42
CA PRO A 299 3.86 76.29 -33.63
C PRO A 299 3.73 76.74 -35.09
N TYR A 300 3.32 77.98 -35.31
CA TYR A 300 3.27 78.57 -36.65
C TYR A 300 4.67 78.69 -37.23
N ARG A 301 4.83 78.30 -38.48
CA ARG A 301 6.06 78.44 -39.25
C ARG A 301 5.86 79.41 -40.39
N LEU A 302 6.89 80.20 -40.69
CA LEU A 302 6.93 81.00 -41.90
C LEU A 302 6.81 80.09 -43.13
N PHE A 303 6.02 80.53 -44.10
CA PHE A 303 5.88 79.88 -45.40
C PHE A 303 6.77 80.58 -46.42
N ASP A 304 8.08 80.37 -46.31
CA ASP A 304 9.13 81.08 -47.06
C ASP A 304 10.02 80.15 -47.90
N GLY A 305 9.59 78.90 -48.11
CA GLY A 305 10.30 77.91 -48.93
C GLY A 305 10.42 78.31 -50.41
N LEU A 306 11.25 77.55 -51.15
CA LEU A 306 11.46 77.79 -52.58
C LEU A 306 10.13 77.74 -53.35
N ASN A 307 9.86 78.76 -54.17
CA ASN A 307 8.60 78.97 -54.89
C ASN A 307 7.36 79.22 -54.00
N ALA A 308 7.53 79.65 -52.74
CA ALA A 308 6.41 80.07 -51.89
C ALA A 308 5.49 81.07 -52.62
N ASN A 309 4.20 80.71 -52.68
CA ASN A 309 3.14 81.48 -53.34
C ASN A 309 3.29 81.65 -54.87
N ALA A 310 4.25 80.98 -55.50
CA ALA A 310 4.51 81.04 -56.95
C ALA A 310 4.56 79.64 -57.60
N GLY A 311 4.05 78.61 -56.93
CA GLY A 311 4.10 77.22 -57.39
C GLY A 311 4.07 76.20 -56.25
N THR A 312 4.82 75.11 -56.41
CA THR A 312 4.94 74.06 -55.40
C THR A 312 6.06 74.39 -54.42
N THR A 313 5.69 74.59 -53.15
CA THR A 313 6.62 74.62 -52.02
C THR A 313 6.72 73.21 -51.44
N THR A 314 7.87 72.57 -51.63
CA THR A 314 8.17 71.28 -51.00
C THR A 314 8.53 71.46 -49.54
N LYS A 315 8.32 70.41 -48.72
CA LYS A 315 8.71 70.36 -47.29
C LYS A 315 8.13 71.52 -46.48
N ALA A 316 6.95 71.98 -46.85
CA ALA A 316 6.31 73.14 -46.24
C ALA A 316 5.98 72.90 -44.76
N PHE A 317 5.64 71.67 -44.39
CA PHE A 317 5.34 71.32 -43.00
C PHE A 317 5.56 69.83 -42.70
N TYR A 318 5.87 69.51 -41.44
CA TYR A 318 5.93 68.13 -40.94
C TYR A 318 5.08 67.99 -39.67
N CYS A 319 4.41 66.84 -39.53
CA CYS A 319 3.71 66.47 -38.31
C CYS A 319 3.88 64.99 -37.96
N TYR A 320 3.60 64.63 -36.71
CA TYR A 320 3.42 63.22 -36.35
C TYR A 320 2.10 62.67 -36.92
N PRO A 321 2.00 61.34 -37.13
CA PRO A 321 0.76 60.69 -37.58
C PRO A 321 -0.43 61.06 -36.69
N CYS A 322 -1.60 61.17 -37.31
CA CYS A 322 -2.83 61.61 -36.66
C CYS A 322 -4.00 60.76 -37.13
N LYS A 323 -4.72 60.12 -36.19
CA LYS A 323 -5.85 59.25 -36.50
C LYS A 323 -7.01 60.08 -37.06
N ALA A 324 -7.80 59.52 -37.98
CA ALA A 324 -8.94 60.22 -38.58
C ALA A 324 -9.95 60.76 -37.53
N ILE A 325 -10.08 60.05 -36.41
CA ILE A 325 -10.95 60.43 -35.28
C ILE A 325 -10.52 61.72 -34.57
N ASP A 326 -9.22 62.04 -34.60
CA ASP A 326 -8.64 63.22 -33.92
C ASP A 326 -8.94 64.52 -34.68
N ALA A 327 -9.47 64.43 -35.91
CA ALA A 327 -9.88 65.58 -36.70
C ALA A 327 -8.74 66.58 -36.96
N GLY A 328 -7.53 66.09 -37.26
CA GLY A 328 -6.41 66.94 -37.64
C GLY A 328 -6.77 67.87 -38.80
N PHE A 329 -6.26 69.10 -38.80
CA PHE A 329 -6.44 70.04 -39.91
C PHE A 329 -5.23 70.96 -40.07
N LEU A 330 -4.89 71.31 -41.30
CA LEU A 330 -3.85 72.30 -41.59
C LEU A 330 -4.39 73.71 -41.39
N ILE A 331 -3.56 74.63 -40.90
CA ILE A 331 -3.88 76.04 -40.73
C ILE A 331 -2.96 76.84 -41.64
N LEU A 332 -3.54 77.55 -42.62
CA LEU A 332 -2.82 78.48 -43.48
C LEU A 332 -3.23 79.90 -43.12
N LYS A 333 -2.25 80.71 -42.68
CA LYS A 333 -2.43 82.13 -42.42
C LYS A 333 -1.75 82.96 -43.49
N GLY A 334 -2.32 84.11 -43.80
CA GLY A 334 -1.72 85.01 -44.76
C GLY A 334 -2.63 86.18 -45.11
N LEU A 335 -2.38 86.72 -46.30
CA LEU A 335 -3.02 87.93 -46.81
C LEU A 335 -3.86 87.61 -48.04
N TYR A 336 -5.14 87.98 -48.01
CA TYR A 336 -6.06 87.83 -49.14
C TYR A 336 -6.36 89.18 -49.80
N THR A 337 -6.44 89.20 -51.13
CA THR A 337 -6.82 90.38 -51.94
C THR A 337 -7.73 90.02 -53.11
N MET A 338 -8.94 90.58 -53.15
CA MET A 338 -9.90 90.35 -54.24
C MET A 338 -9.35 90.79 -55.61
N ASN A 339 -8.67 91.95 -55.68
CA ASN A 339 -7.89 92.38 -56.85
C ASN A 339 -6.47 92.81 -56.42
N LEU A 340 -5.50 92.77 -57.35
CA LEU A 340 -4.09 93.14 -57.11
C LEU A 340 -3.89 94.57 -56.55
N THR A 341 -4.92 95.42 -56.58
CA THR A 341 -4.90 96.82 -56.14
C THR A 341 -5.66 97.09 -54.83
N ASP A 342 -6.35 96.09 -54.27
CA ASP A 342 -7.18 96.25 -53.06
C ASP A 342 -6.34 96.13 -51.76
N GLU A 343 -6.85 96.65 -50.65
CA GLU A 343 -6.19 96.53 -49.33
C GLU A 343 -6.12 95.06 -48.90
N LYS A 344 -4.91 94.59 -48.54
CA LYS A 344 -4.67 93.22 -48.10
C LYS A 344 -5.36 92.96 -46.75
N LYS A 345 -6.15 91.90 -46.65
CA LYS A 345 -6.77 91.47 -45.39
C LYS A 345 -6.08 90.24 -44.83
N GLU A 346 -5.82 90.23 -43.52
CA GLU A 346 -5.35 89.03 -42.82
C GLU A 346 -6.47 88.00 -42.73
N VAL A 347 -6.16 86.77 -43.13
CA VAL A 347 -7.07 85.62 -43.14
C VAL A 347 -6.37 84.39 -42.58
N SER A 348 -7.15 83.46 -42.03
CA SER A 348 -6.66 82.19 -41.47
C SER A 348 -7.62 81.08 -41.86
N TYR A 349 -7.20 80.21 -42.76
CA TYR A 349 -8.01 79.09 -43.24
C TYR A 349 -7.67 77.80 -42.52
N ARG A 350 -8.69 76.97 -42.30
CA ARG A 350 -8.56 75.59 -41.81
C ARG A 350 -8.83 74.64 -42.95
N ILE A 351 -7.87 73.78 -43.25
CA ILE A 351 -7.99 72.76 -44.29
C ILE A 351 -8.15 71.41 -43.59
N PRO A 352 -9.37 70.86 -43.51
CA PRO A 352 -9.58 69.53 -42.97
C PRO A 352 -9.04 68.47 -43.94
N PHE A 353 -8.57 67.35 -43.39
CA PHE A 353 -8.20 66.19 -44.19
C PHE A 353 -9.45 65.35 -44.44
N GLU A 354 -10.26 65.73 -45.42
CA GLU A 354 -11.56 65.10 -45.75
C GLU A 354 -11.69 64.86 -47.26
N ARG A 355 -12.55 63.92 -47.66
CA ARG A 355 -12.84 63.67 -49.08
C ARG A 355 -13.81 64.66 -49.68
N VAL A 356 -13.46 65.19 -50.84
CA VAL A 356 -14.30 66.14 -51.57
C VAL A 356 -15.13 65.46 -52.69
N THR A 357 -14.75 64.27 -53.16
CA THR A 357 -15.32 63.68 -54.40
C THR A 357 -16.71 63.03 -54.27
N ASP A 358 -17.16 62.65 -53.07
CA ASP A 358 -18.42 61.91 -52.86
C ASP A 358 -19.49 62.63 -52.01
N GLY A 359 -19.30 63.91 -51.67
CA GLY A 359 -20.30 64.72 -50.95
C GLY A 359 -20.60 64.31 -49.49
N ASN A 360 -19.87 63.37 -48.90
CA ASN A 360 -20.13 62.84 -47.53
C ASN A 360 -19.13 63.28 -46.44
N GLY A 361 -18.03 63.98 -46.75
CA GLY A 361 -17.14 64.58 -45.72
C GLY A 361 -16.34 63.60 -44.84
N THR A 362 -16.03 62.39 -45.31
CA THR A 362 -15.28 61.39 -44.52
C THR A 362 -13.83 61.83 -44.28
N ARG A 363 -13.39 61.80 -43.01
CA ARG A 363 -12.05 62.21 -42.57
C ARG A 363 -10.97 61.19 -42.96
N ILE A 364 -9.79 61.70 -43.29
CA ILE A 364 -8.62 60.95 -43.74
C ILE A 364 -7.59 60.88 -42.61
N GLU A 365 -7.01 59.69 -42.41
CA GLU A 365 -5.90 59.49 -41.47
C GLU A 365 -4.58 60.03 -42.04
N ILE A 366 -3.79 60.69 -41.18
CA ILE A 366 -2.44 61.14 -41.52
C ILE A 366 -1.46 60.06 -41.07
N ASN A 367 -0.85 59.38 -42.02
CA ASN A 367 0.10 58.29 -41.79
C ASN A 367 1.54 58.82 -41.75
N HIS A 368 2.37 58.20 -40.90
CA HIS A 368 3.81 58.46 -40.90
C HIS A 368 4.44 57.94 -42.20
N ASN A 369 5.61 58.46 -42.57
CA ASN A 369 6.31 58.09 -43.81
C ASN A 369 5.47 58.28 -45.10
N HIS A 370 4.53 59.23 -45.10
CA HIS A 370 3.76 59.64 -46.28
C HIS A 370 3.95 61.12 -46.64
N ARG A 371 3.77 61.43 -47.93
CA ARG A 371 3.81 62.81 -48.47
C ARG A 371 2.43 63.24 -48.95
N TYR A 372 1.97 64.37 -48.43
CA TYR A 372 0.69 65.00 -48.74
C TYR A 372 0.93 66.28 -49.54
N THR A 373 0.38 66.38 -50.75
CA THR A 373 0.43 67.61 -51.55
C THR A 373 -0.92 68.31 -51.48
N VAL A 374 -0.97 69.50 -50.86
CA VAL A 374 -2.16 70.34 -50.75
C VAL A 374 -2.12 71.39 -51.84
N GLN A 375 -3.02 71.29 -52.82
CA GLN A 375 -3.15 72.23 -53.93
C GLN A 375 -4.28 73.20 -53.67
N ILE A 376 -3.93 74.47 -53.49
CA ILE A 376 -4.89 75.56 -53.34
C ILE A 376 -5.40 75.94 -54.72
N THR A 377 -6.73 75.97 -54.86
CA THR A 377 -7.39 76.26 -56.15
C THR A 377 -8.04 77.64 -56.15
N GLU A 378 -8.73 78.01 -55.07
CA GLU A 378 -9.43 79.28 -54.91
C GLU A 378 -9.51 79.64 -53.43
N ALA A 379 -9.51 80.94 -53.13
CA ALA A 379 -9.73 81.46 -51.77
C ALA A 379 -10.61 82.71 -51.82
N ASP A 380 -11.37 82.93 -50.75
CA ASP A 380 -12.13 84.16 -50.47
C ASP A 380 -11.95 84.59 -49.01
N PRO A 381 -12.43 85.75 -48.53
CA PRO A 381 -12.18 86.20 -47.15
C PRO A 381 -12.62 85.26 -46.02
N PHE A 382 -13.45 84.25 -46.30
CA PHE A 382 -14.04 83.33 -45.33
C PHE A 382 -13.68 81.85 -45.60
N GLU A 383 -13.59 81.42 -46.86
CA GLU A 383 -13.35 80.02 -47.24
C GLU A 383 -12.17 79.84 -48.21
N LEU A 384 -11.56 78.66 -48.19
CA LEU A 384 -10.47 78.27 -49.08
C LEU A 384 -10.71 76.86 -49.61
N THR A 385 -10.63 76.70 -50.94
CA THR A 385 -10.80 75.42 -51.62
C THR A 385 -9.44 74.81 -51.95
N ALA A 386 -9.18 73.63 -51.39
CA ALA A 386 -7.95 72.88 -51.63
C ALA A 386 -8.22 71.42 -52.00
N ASN A 387 -7.38 70.86 -52.86
CA ASN A 387 -7.32 69.44 -53.19
C ASN A 387 -6.10 68.80 -52.53
N ILE A 388 -6.24 67.61 -51.96
CA ILE A 388 -5.13 66.90 -51.30
C ILE A 388 -4.80 65.64 -52.09
N ARG A 389 -3.54 65.52 -52.53
CA ARG A 389 -3.01 64.34 -53.24
C ARG A 389 -2.02 63.59 -52.33
N LEU A 390 -2.11 62.26 -52.29
CA LEU A 390 -1.29 61.39 -51.44
C LEU A 390 -0.29 60.59 -52.29
N VAL A 391 0.95 60.47 -51.81
CA VAL A 391 2.00 59.61 -52.39
C VAL A 391 2.80 58.93 -51.26
N ASP A 392 3.13 57.65 -51.42
CA ASP A 392 4.09 56.93 -50.54
C ASP A 392 5.49 57.57 -50.66
N TRP A 393 6.12 57.84 -49.51
CA TRP A 393 7.39 58.56 -49.42
C TRP A 393 8.61 57.70 -49.81
N GLU A 394 8.49 56.37 -49.92
CA GLU A 394 9.62 55.48 -50.23
C GLU A 394 9.67 55.00 -51.69
N THR A 395 8.53 54.69 -52.31
CA THR A 395 8.43 54.07 -53.65
C THR A 395 8.14 55.06 -54.79
N GLY A 396 7.39 56.14 -54.50
CA GLY A 396 7.03 57.19 -55.48
C GLY A 396 5.98 56.79 -56.49
N ASP A 397 5.37 55.63 -56.32
CA ASP A 397 4.26 55.18 -57.13
C ASP A 397 3.06 56.11 -56.95
N TYR A 398 2.42 56.43 -58.07
CA TYR A 398 1.23 57.26 -58.05
C TYR A 398 0.03 56.42 -57.60
N ILE A 399 -0.57 56.77 -56.46
CA ILE A 399 -1.87 56.24 -56.04
C ILE A 399 -2.94 57.04 -56.79
N ASP A 400 -3.11 56.77 -58.09
CA ASP A 400 -4.33 57.15 -58.82
C ASP A 400 -5.47 56.31 -58.26
N ASP A 401 -6.56 56.96 -57.84
CA ASP A 401 -7.72 56.36 -57.18
C ASP A 401 -7.48 55.81 -55.77
N TYR A 402 -6.93 56.64 -54.88
CA TYR A 402 -7.19 56.45 -53.46
C TYR A 402 -8.72 56.52 -53.24
N GLU A 403 -9.39 55.39 -53.03
CA GLU A 403 -10.71 55.19 -52.39
C GLU A 403 -10.48 54.93 -50.89
N PRO A 404 -11.21 55.56 -49.94
CA PRO A 404 -10.77 55.62 -48.53
C PRO A 404 -11.21 54.38 -47.79
N ASP A 405 -12.07 53.59 -48.41
CA ASP A 405 -12.65 52.36 -47.93
C ASP A 405 -11.77 51.16 -48.33
N ASN A 406 -10.54 51.40 -48.79
CA ASN A 406 -9.49 50.40 -48.91
C ASN A 406 -8.66 50.30 -47.61
N GLY A 407 -9.30 50.58 -46.47
CA GLY A 407 -8.83 50.17 -45.16
C GLY A 407 -9.52 48.88 -44.75
N LEU A 408 -8.87 48.07 -43.90
CA LEU A 408 -9.57 46.99 -43.22
C LEU A 408 -10.70 47.60 -42.36
N GLU A 409 -11.92 47.12 -42.51
CA GLU A 409 -13.01 47.42 -41.58
C GLU A 409 -12.60 47.01 -40.16
N THR A 410 -13.20 47.65 -39.14
CA THR A 410 -12.96 47.34 -37.72
C THR A 410 -12.94 45.85 -37.48
N ILE A 411 -11.81 45.36 -36.98
CA ILE A 411 -11.65 43.95 -36.67
C ILE A 411 -12.56 43.59 -35.50
N ALA A 412 -13.41 42.59 -35.73
CA ALA A 412 -14.19 41.95 -34.68
C ALA A 412 -13.57 40.58 -34.36
N VAL A 413 -13.12 40.41 -33.11
CA VAL A 413 -12.71 39.13 -32.55
C VAL A 413 -13.84 38.59 -31.69
N ALA A 414 -14.30 37.37 -31.97
CA ALA A 414 -15.46 36.76 -31.34
C ALA A 414 -15.27 35.24 -31.15
N ASP A 415 -16.32 34.56 -30.67
CA ASP A 415 -16.35 33.09 -30.50
C ASP A 415 -15.16 32.54 -29.68
N LEU A 416 -14.75 33.27 -28.64
CA LEU A 416 -13.63 32.93 -27.74
C LEU A 416 -13.97 31.66 -26.94
N LEU A 417 -13.43 30.52 -27.36
CA LEU A 417 -13.67 29.21 -26.76
C LEU A 417 -12.36 28.63 -26.21
N PRO A 418 -12.38 28.01 -25.01
CA PRO A 418 -13.47 27.97 -24.04
C PRO A 418 -13.73 29.34 -23.41
N VAL A 419 -15.01 29.65 -23.14
CA VAL A 419 -15.41 30.93 -22.53
C VAL A 419 -14.72 31.10 -21.17
N GLY A 420 -14.05 32.23 -20.96
CA GLY A 420 -13.37 32.57 -19.71
C GLY A 420 -11.91 32.11 -19.61
N GLU A 421 -11.45 31.20 -20.47
CA GLU A 421 -10.04 30.79 -20.55
C GLU A 421 -9.34 31.36 -21.78
N THR A 422 -10.08 31.49 -22.89
CA THR A 422 -9.64 32.22 -24.08
C THR A 422 -10.10 33.66 -23.98
N THR A 423 -9.18 34.62 -24.04
CA THR A 423 -9.47 36.05 -23.84
C THR A 423 -8.91 36.90 -24.98
N TYR A 424 -9.49 38.08 -25.20
CA TYR A 424 -9.03 39.05 -26.17
C TYR A 424 -8.86 40.42 -25.52
N ASN A 425 -7.67 41.01 -25.67
CA ASN A 425 -7.38 42.38 -25.25
C ASN A 425 -7.36 43.31 -26.47
N ILE A 426 -8.40 44.13 -26.59
CA ILE A 426 -8.60 45.06 -27.69
C ILE A 426 -7.55 46.19 -27.75
N SER A 427 -6.94 46.58 -26.63
CA SER A 427 -5.93 47.65 -26.60
C SER A 427 -4.58 47.18 -27.15
N THR A 428 -4.30 45.88 -27.08
CA THR A 428 -3.03 45.29 -27.53
C THR A 428 -3.18 44.38 -28.74
N ASN A 429 -4.42 44.11 -29.21
CA ASN A 429 -4.75 43.10 -30.22
C ASN A 429 -4.14 41.72 -29.92
N ILE A 430 -4.16 41.31 -28.64
CA ILE A 430 -3.65 40.00 -28.20
C ILE A 430 -4.84 39.10 -27.85
N VAL A 431 -4.89 37.91 -28.44
CA VAL A 431 -5.72 36.80 -28.01
C VAL A 431 -4.87 35.86 -27.16
N THR A 432 -5.28 35.60 -25.93
CA THR A 432 -4.72 34.50 -25.13
C THR A 432 -5.58 33.26 -25.35
N LEU A 433 -5.07 32.25 -26.05
CA LEU A 433 -5.77 31.02 -26.40
C LEU A 433 -5.44 29.89 -25.41
N ALA A 434 -6.45 29.20 -24.91
CA ALA A 434 -6.25 28.02 -24.08
C ALA A 434 -5.77 26.82 -24.90
N LEU A 435 -4.80 26.04 -24.40
CA LEU A 435 -4.32 24.82 -25.05
C LEU A 435 -5.18 23.61 -24.64
N LYS A 436 -6.43 23.56 -25.14
CA LYS A 436 -7.40 22.50 -24.86
C LYS A 436 -8.11 22.09 -26.15
N VAL A 437 -8.60 20.85 -26.18
CA VAL A 437 -9.46 20.34 -27.27
C VAL A 437 -10.66 21.28 -27.45
N GLY A 438 -10.92 21.69 -28.70
CA GLY A 438 -12.00 22.63 -29.04
C GLY A 438 -11.69 24.13 -28.84
N SER A 439 -10.51 24.50 -28.33
CA SER A 439 -10.12 25.91 -28.19
C SER A 439 -10.06 26.62 -29.53
N SER A 440 -10.73 27.75 -29.65
CA SER A 440 -10.73 28.56 -30.88
C SER A 440 -11.22 29.98 -30.64
N PHE A 441 -11.05 30.83 -31.66
CA PHE A 441 -11.70 32.13 -31.78
C PHE A 441 -11.95 32.44 -33.24
N THR A 442 -12.81 33.42 -33.51
CA THR A 442 -13.05 33.92 -34.86
C THR A 442 -12.64 35.37 -35.00
N VAL A 443 -12.18 35.72 -36.19
CA VAL A 443 -11.79 37.06 -36.57
C VAL A 443 -12.54 37.41 -37.84
N SER A 444 -13.24 38.54 -37.83
CA SER A 444 -13.94 39.06 -39.00
C SER A 444 -13.56 40.50 -39.27
N THR A 445 -13.38 40.81 -40.54
CA THR A 445 -13.12 42.15 -41.08
C THR A 445 -13.61 42.17 -42.54
N GLY A 446 -13.53 43.32 -43.20
CA GLY A 446 -13.92 43.50 -44.60
C GLY A 446 -13.00 44.50 -45.30
N SER A 447 -12.91 44.40 -46.62
CA SER A 447 -12.28 45.41 -47.47
C SER A 447 -12.95 45.42 -48.84
N ASN A 448 -13.02 46.59 -49.47
CA ASN A 448 -13.48 46.73 -50.86
C ASN A 448 -12.51 46.08 -51.88
N ALA A 449 -11.22 46.00 -51.57
CA ALA A 449 -10.19 45.36 -52.40
C ALA A 449 -9.98 43.86 -52.10
N GLY A 450 -10.65 43.34 -51.08
CA GLY A 450 -10.44 42.00 -50.54
C GLY A 450 -9.30 41.95 -49.52
N VAL A 451 -9.36 40.97 -48.62
CA VAL A 451 -8.44 40.83 -47.48
C VAL A 451 -7.54 39.63 -47.69
N ALA A 452 -6.23 39.87 -47.80
CA ALA A 452 -5.23 38.81 -47.71
C ALA A 452 -4.96 38.45 -46.26
N THR A 453 -4.83 37.15 -45.97
CA THR A 453 -4.48 36.69 -44.63
C THR A 453 -3.26 35.81 -44.61
N LYS A 454 -2.46 35.97 -43.56
CA LYS A 454 -1.28 35.16 -43.34
C LYS A 454 -1.14 34.87 -41.86
N LEU A 455 -1.23 33.59 -41.50
CA LEU A 455 -0.85 33.12 -40.18
C LEU A 455 0.64 32.75 -40.21
N THR A 456 1.42 33.43 -39.37
CA THR A 456 2.85 33.16 -39.16
C THR A 456 3.13 32.95 -37.68
N TYR A 457 4.33 32.50 -37.35
CA TYR A 457 4.84 32.43 -35.98
C TYR A 457 6.12 33.25 -35.89
N ASN A 458 6.46 33.75 -34.70
CA ASN A 458 7.82 34.26 -34.44
C ASN A 458 8.87 33.21 -34.89
N GLY A 459 9.92 33.61 -35.60
CA GLY A 459 11.01 32.71 -36.05
C GLY A 459 10.97 32.18 -37.51
N ASN A 460 10.07 32.63 -38.39
CA ASN A 460 10.09 32.32 -39.84
C ASN A 460 10.01 30.83 -40.26
N SER A 461 9.32 29.94 -39.54
CA SER A 461 9.04 28.57 -40.02
C SER A 461 7.56 28.38 -40.40
N PRO A 462 7.23 28.26 -41.71
CA PRO A 462 5.90 27.91 -42.17
C PRO A 462 5.87 26.42 -42.56
N ALA A 463 5.36 25.54 -41.70
CA ALA A 463 4.92 24.23 -42.17
C ALA A 463 3.84 23.55 -41.30
N ASP A 464 3.96 23.49 -39.96
CA ASP A 464 3.00 22.77 -39.10
C ASP A 464 2.93 23.37 -37.69
N GLY A 465 2.25 24.50 -37.55
CA GLY A 465 2.12 25.18 -36.26
C GLY A 465 1.00 24.65 -35.36
N TRP A 466 1.03 25.04 -34.09
CA TRP A 466 0.03 24.65 -33.08
C TRP A 466 -1.34 25.33 -33.25
N LEU A 467 -1.52 26.16 -34.30
CA LEU A 467 -2.76 26.83 -34.64
C LEU A 467 -3.20 26.40 -36.04
N LYS A 468 -4.50 26.24 -36.23
CA LYS A 468 -5.15 25.98 -37.51
C LYS A 468 -5.92 27.22 -37.95
N LEU A 469 -5.68 27.68 -39.18
CA LEU A 469 -6.43 28.77 -39.82
C LEU A 469 -7.46 28.17 -40.79
N GLU A 470 -8.74 28.52 -40.62
CA GLU A 470 -9.83 28.09 -41.50
C GLU A 470 -10.65 29.31 -41.92
N GLU A 471 -10.92 29.47 -43.21
CA GLU A 471 -11.85 30.48 -43.70
C GLU A 471 -13.30 29.98 -43.55
N ILE A 472 -14.16 30.80 -42.96
CA ILE A 472 -15.60 30.54 -42.83
C ILE A 472 -16.32 31.33 -43.93
N PRO A 473 -17.13 30.68 -44.78
CA PRO A 473 -17.92 31.37 -45.79
C PRO A 473 -18.88 32.38 -45.17
N VAL A 474 -18.87 33.63 -45.66
CA VAL A 474 -19.80 34.68 -45.24
C VAL A 474 -20.91 34.81 -46.30
N THR A 475 -22.18 34.68 -45.90
CA THR A 475 -23.33 34.65 -46.83
C THR A 475 -23.97 36.03 -47.09
N THR A 476 -23.46 37.11 -46.50
CA THR A 476 -24.02 38.46 -46.62
C THR A 476 -23.01 39.45 -47.20
N THR A 477 -23.09 39.74 -48.49
CA THR A 477 -22.55 40.99 -49.07
C THR A 477 -23.43 42.14 -48.57
N ARG A 478 -22.88 43.05 -47.77
CA ARG A 478 -23.57 44.30 -47.44
C ARG A 478 -23.71 45.16 -48.70
N THR A 479 -24.66 46.08 -48.72
CA THR A 479 -24.86 47.04 -49.82
C THR A 479 -23.64 47.96 -49.93
N GLY A 480 -22.95 47.95 -51.07
CA GLY A 480 -21.63 48.59 -51.29
C GLY A 480 -20.55 47.52 -51.46
N ALA A 481 -19.59 47.70 -52.36
CA ALA A 481 -18.70 46.66 -52.92
C ALA A 481 -17.66 46.00 -51.96
N THR A 482 -17.99 45.79 -50.68
CA THR A 482 -17.08 45.27 -49.64
C THR A 482 -17.08 43.75 -49.55
N GLN A 483 -15.91 43.12 -49.63
CA GLN A 483 -15.73 41.67 -49.42
C GLN A 483 -15.46 41.41 -47.93
N GLN A 484 -16.44 40.83 -47.22
CA GLN A 484 -16.26 40.41 -45.83
C GLN A 484 -15.58 39.05 -45.76
N VAL A 485 -14.64 38.93 -44.83
CA VAL A 485 -13.94 37.69 -44.51
C VAL A 485 -14.17 37.34 -43.05
N LYS A 486 -14.34 36.05 -42.77
CA LYS A 486 -14.36 35.51 -41.40
C LYS A 486 -13.40 34.33 -41.35
N TYR A 487 -12.45 34.38 -40.43
CA TYR A 487 -11.50 33.31 -40.18
C TYR A 487 -11.73 32.72 -38.80
N LYS A 488 -11.64 31.39 -38.71
CA LYS A 488 -11.55 30.67 -37.45
C LYS A 488 -10.10 30.27 -37.23
N ILE A 489 -9.62 30.57 -36.04
CA ILE A 489 -8.31 30.15 -35.58
C ILE A 489 -8.54 29.18 -34.43
N SER A 490 -8.09 27.94 -34.55
CA SER A 490 -8.26 26.92 -33.53
C SER A 490 -6.93 26.32 -33.09
N PHE A 491 -6.91 25.78 -31.87
CA PHE A 491 -5.81 24.92 -31.45
C PHE A 491 -5.73 23.70 -32.38
N ASN A 492 -4.53 23.40 -32.89
CA ASN A 492 -4.29 22.22 -33.70
C ASN A 492 -4.09 21.01 -32.78
N GLU A 493 -5.14 20.22 -32.58
CA GLU A 493 -5.13 19.06 -31.68
C GLU A 493 -4.17 17.95 -32.12
N SER A 494 -3.75 17.94 -33.39
CA SER A 494 -2.73 17.00 -33.90
C SER A 494 -1.30 17.49 -33.69
N TYR A 495 -1.11 18.67 -33.10
CA TYR A 495 0.21 19.22 -32.82
C TYR A 495 0.91 18.42 -31.71
N THR A 496 2.08 17.88 -32.04
CA THR A 496 2.90 17.04 -31.14
C THR A 496 4.20 17.73 -30.72
N GLY A 497 4.39 19.00 -31.11
CA GLY A 497 5.59 19.76 -30.78
C GLY A 497 5.61 20.22 -29.32
N ASN A 498 6.82 20.41 -28.80
CA ASN A 498 7.05 20.81 -27.41
C ASN A 498 7.09 22.34 -27.19
N SER A 499 6.87 23.14 -28.25
CA SER A 499 6.92 24.61 -28.20
C SER A 499 5.65 25.22 -28.76
N TYR A 500 5.18 26.32 -28.16
CA TYR A 500 3.97 27.04 -28.57
C TYR A 500 4.32 28.51 -28.84
N PRO A 501 5.07 28.79 -29.93
CA PRO A 501 5.51 30.15 -30.24
C PRO A 501 4.30 31.06 -30.52
N ARG A 502 4.42 32.35 -30.18
CA ARG A 502 3.36 33.34 -30.41
C ARG A 502 2.90 33.30 -31.87
N GLY A 503 1.61 33.07 -32.07
CA GLY A 503 0.97 33.14 -33.38
C GLY A 503 0.80 34.60 -33.79
N ILE A 504 0.96 34.88 -35.07
CA ILE A 504 0.79 36.20 -35.68
C ILE A 504 -0.17 36.04 -36.84
N LEU A 505 -1.41 36.46 -36.66
CA LEU A 505 -2.38 36.57 -37.73
C LEU A 505 -2.28 37.98 -38.33
N ARG A 506 -1.72 38.06 -39.53
CA ARG A 506 -1.63 39.30 -40.31
C ARG A 506 -2.82 39.35 -41.28
N LEU A 507 -3.60 40.41 -41.17
CA LEU A 507 -4.67 40.77 -42.09
C LEU A 507 -4.17 41.96 -42.90
N THR A 508 -4.22 41.87 -44.23
CA THR A 508 -3.69 42.91 -45.12
C THR A 508 -4.72 43.25 -46.17
N ASP A 509 -4.99 44.53 -46.32
CA ASP A 509 -5.77 45.04 -47.44
C ASP A 509 -4.98 44.91 -48.75
N ASN A 510 -5.61 44.36 -49.79
CA ASN A 510 -4.95 44.12 -51.08
C ASN A 510 -4.65 45.40 -51.89
N ALA A 511 -5.27 46.54 -51.57
CA ALA A 511 -5.08 47.82 -52.27
C ALA A 511 -4.08 48.78 -51.58
N GLY A 512 -3.43 48.34 -50.49
CA GLY A 512 -2.09 48.81 -50.13
C GLY A 512 -1.96 49.78 -48.94
N GLY A 513 -2.91 49.84 -47.99
CA GLY A 513 -2.76 50.76 -46.83
C GLY A 513 -3.05 50.19 -45.44
N GLY A 514 -3.98 49.22 -45.32
CA GLY A 514 -4.41 48.68 -44.02
C GLY A 514 -3.73 47.37 -43.67
N GLU A 515 -2.86 47.39 -42.65
CA GLU A 515 -2.38 46.17 -42.00
C GLU A 515 -2.85 46.14 -40.56
N GLU A 516 -3.43 45.01 -40.18
CA GLU A 516 -3.72 44.73 -38.78
C GLU A 516 -3.17 43.37 -38.38
N VAL A 517 -2.64 43.32 -37.17
CA VAL A 517 -1.95 42.15 -36.63
C VAL A 517 -2.64 41.74 -35.33
N ILE A 518 -3.15 40.52 -35.30
CA ILE A 518 -3.57 39.87 -34.06
C ILE A 518 -2.46 38.94 -33.60
N LEU A 519 -2.00 39.16 -32.38
CA LEU A 519 -1.04 38.29 -31.71
C LEU A 519 -1.80 37.23 -30.91
N ILE A 520 -1.31 35.99 -30.94
CA ILE A 520 -1.95 34.85 -30.32
C ILE A 520 -0.97 34.25 -29.33
N ASP A 521 -1.22 34.53 -28.05
CA ASP A 521 -0.51 33.94 -26.92
C ASP A 521 -1.22 32.68 -26.43
N THR A 522 -0.50 31.86 -25.68
CA THR A 522 -1.05 30.64 -25.11
C THR A 522 -1.25 30.80 -23.62
N THR A 523 -2.28 30.19 -23.04
CA THR A 523 -2.36 29.95 -21.60
C THR A 523 -2.19 28.47 -21.30
N PHE A 524 -1.33 28.16 -20.32
CA PHE A 524 -1.00 26.80 -19.93
C PHE A 524 -1.97 26.27 -18.87
N GLY A 525 -2.27 24.97 -18.94
CA GLY A 525 -3.15 24.28 -18.01
C GLY A 525 -2.42 23.72 -16.78
N ILE A 526 -3.19 23.35 -15.77
CA ILE A 526 -2.72 22.59 -14.61
C ILE A 526 -2.30 21.18 -15.09
N PRO A 527 -1.15 20.64 -14.64
CA PRO A 527 -0.74 19.26 -14.95
C PRO A 527 -1.79 18.23 -14.52
N ILE A 528 -1.97 17.18 -15.32
CA ILE A 528 -2.90 16.08 -15.04
C ILE A 528 -2.09 14.80 -14.84
N VAL A 529 -2.48 13.96 -13.88
CA VAL A 529 -1.91 12.63 -13.69
C VAL A 529 -2.82 11.60 -14.36
N GLU A 530 -2.26 10.81 -15.27
CA GLU A 530 -2.97 9.74 -15.98
C GLU A 530 -2.70 8.37 -15.35
N SER A 531 -3.49 7.36 -15.74
CA SER A 531 -3.31 6.00 -15.20
C SER A 531 -1.94 5.44 -15.57
N THR A 532 -1.35 4.73 -14.61
CA THR A 532 0.05 4.35 -14.61
C THR A 532 0.30 3.10 -15.43
N GLY A 533 1.06 3.23 -16.52
CA GLY A 533 1.67 2.10 -17.25
C GLY A 533 3.06 1.72 -16.73
N GLY A 534 3.64 2.52 -15.83
CA GLY A 534 4.99 2.36 -15.30
C GLY A 534 5.12 1.31 -14.20
N THR A 535 6.35 0.87 -13.94
CA THR A 535 6.64 -0.23 -13.01
C THR A 535 6.39 0.19 -11.55
N MET A 536 5.49 -0.51 -10.87
CA MET A 536 5.31 -0.43 -9.41
C MET A 536 6.16 -1.51 -8.73
N ASN A 537 6.96 -1.15 -7.74
CA ASN A 537 7.75 -2.11 -6.98
C ASN A 537 7.71 -1.77 -5.48
N PRO A 538 7.17 -2.64 -4.61
CA PRO A 538 6.75 -4.01 -4.88
C PRO A 538 5.47 -4.13 -5.71
N ASP A 539 5.49 -5.03 -6.70
CA ASP A 539 4.37 -5.26 -7.64
C ASP A 539 3.10 -5.75 -6.91
N GLY A 540 1.94 -5.25 -7.35
CA GLY A 540 0.64 -5.54 -6.73
C GLY A 540 0.42 -4.97 -5.32
N VAL A 541 1.38 -4.22 -4.78
CA VAL A 541 1.31 -3.59 -3.44
C VAL A 541 1.39 -2.07 -3.53
N ASN A 542 2.43 -1.54 -4.19
CA ASN A 542 2.47 -0.11 -4.50
C ASN A 542 1.37 0.21 -5.51
N ASN A 543 0.69 1.34 -5.33
CA ASN A 543 -0.48 1.68 -6.14
C ASN A 543 -0.64 3.18 -6.31
N TRP A 544 -1.15 3.59 -7.46
CA TRP A 544 -1.68 4.93 -7.69
C TRP A 544 -3.21 4.90 -7.53
N ASP A 545 -3.74 5.71 -6.62
CA ASP A 545 -5.17 5.94 -6.46
C ASP A 545 -5.56 7.25 -7.12
N ALA A 546 -6.24 7.14 -8.25
CA ALA A 546 -6.71 8.29 -9.04
C ALA A 546 -7.91 9.02 -8.41
N ALA A 547 -8.66 8.39 -7.49
CA ALA A 547 -9.77 9.06 -6.81
C ALA A 547 -9.27 10.01 -5.72
N ASP A 548 -8.21 9.59 -5.02
CA ASP A 548 -7.61 10.32 -3.91
C ASP A 548 -6.33 11.10 -4.30
N ASN A 549 -5.93 11.08 -5.58
CA ASN A 549 -4.66 11.63 -6.08
C ASN A 549 -3.46 11.21 -5.20
N THR A 550 -3.40 9.93 -4.85
CA THR A 550 -2.44 9.41 -3.87
C THR A 550 -1.60 8.27 -4.43
N LEU A 551 -0.28 8.43 -4.41
CA LEU A 551 0.69 7.37 -4.65
C LEU A 551 1.06 6.69 -3.33
N TYR A 552 0.82 5.38 -3.26
CA TYR A 552 1.17 4.55 -2.12
C TYR A 552 2.50 3.84 -2.38
N LEU A 553 3.50 4.15 -1.53
CA LEU A 553 4.78 3.46 -1.51
C LEU A 553 4.92 2.72 -0.18
N VAL A 554 5.12 1.42 -0.27
CA VAL A 554 5.31 0.55 0.89
C VAL A 554 6.80 0.36 1.16
N GLN A 555 7.22 0.41 2.42
CA GLN A 555 8.65 0.34 2.77
C GLN A 555 9.27 -1.00 2.35
N VAL A 556 10.56 -1.02 2.07
CA VAL A 556 11.30 -2.26 1.80
C VAL A 556 12.55 -2.33 2.70
N ALA A 557 13.13 -3.52 2.85
CA ALA A 557 14.36 -3.73 3.64
C ALA A 557 15.52 -2.87 3.11
N GLY A 558 16.51 -2.60 3.97
CA GLY A 558 17.58 -1.62 3.74
C GLY A 558 18.37 -1.75 2.43
N ALA A 559 18.42 -2.94 1.83
CA ALA A 559 19.12 -3.19 0.56
C ALA A 559 18.27 -2.91 -0.70
N ASN A 560 16.97 -2.65 -0.56
CA ASN A 560 16.02 -2.50 -1.66
C ASN A 560 15.50 -1.05 -1.76
N VAL A 561 14.80 -0.75 -2.85
CA VAL A 561 14.16 0.56 -3.07
C VAL A 561 12.70 0.34 -3.48
N SER A 562 11.78 1.01 -2.80
CA SER A 562 10.37 1.05 -3.17
C SER A 562 10.18 2.08 -4.27
N THR A 563 9.54 1.72 -5.37
CA THR A 563 9.33 2.62 -6.52
C THR A 563 7.87 2.67 -6.94
N GLY A 564 7.45 3.85 -7.38
CA GLY A 564 6.16 4.06 -8.01
C GLY A 564 6.26 5.06 -9.13
N ALA A 565 5.87 4.65 -10.33
CA ALA A 565 5.87 5.51 -11.50
C ALA A 565 4.50 6.16 -11.66
N ILE A 566 4.45 7.46 -11.92
CA ILE A 566 3.25 8.19 -12.35
C ILE A 566 3.48 8.86 -13.70
N THR A 567 2.48 8.87 -14.58
CA THR A 567 2.54 9.59 -15.85
C THR A 567 1.86 10.94 -15.69
N ILE A 568 2.61 12.02 -15.95
CA ILE A 568 2.11 13.38 -15.89
C ILE A 568 1.96 13.91 -17.31
N THR A 569 0.76 14.37 -17.64
CA THR A 569 0.44 15.07 -18.88
C THR A 569 0.31 16.56 -18.58
N SER A 570 1.19 17.37 -19.15
CA SER A 570 1.19 18.82 -19.03
C SER A 570 1.74 19.47 -20.30
N ILE A 571 0.86 20.15 -21.04
CA ILE A 571 1.25 20.93 -22.22
C ILE A 571 2.17 22.07 -21.77
N GLY A 572 3.39 22.16 -22.33
CA GLY A 572 4.43 23.08 -21.86
C GLY A 572 5.47 22.43 -20.91
N GLY A 573 5.42 21.11 -20.75
CA GLY A 573 6.31 20.35 -19.88
C GLY A 573 5.84 20.31 -18.44
N SER A 574 6.50 19.50 -17.62
CA SER A 574 6.16 19.28 -16.22
C SER A 574 7.39 19.38 -15.31
N LYS A 575 7.16 19.73 -14.04
CA LYS A 575 8.18 19.79 -12.99
C LYS A 575 7.59 19.27 -11.70
N VAL A 576 8.33 18.41 -11.00
CA VAL A 576 7.92 17.82 -9.73
C VAL A 576 8.71 18.47 -8.60
N GLU A 577 8.00 19.00 -7.61
CA GLU A 577 8.58 19.62 -6.43
C GLU A 577 8.00 18.99 -5.16
N PHE A 578 8.87 18.68 -4.20
CA PHE A 578 8.51 18.08 -2.92
C PHE A 578 9.33 18.70 -1.80
N PRO A 579 8.83 18.66 -0.54
CA PRO A 579 9.50 19.28 0.59
C PRO A 579 10.94 18.80 0.75
N ALA A 580 11.83 19.71 1.15
CA ALA A 580 13.17 19.33 1.57
C ALA A 580 13.09 18.30 2.71
N HIS A 581 13.94 17.28 2.67
CA HIS A 581 13.93 16.15 3.63
C HIS A 581 12.61 15.34 3.63
N SER A 582 11.91 15.27 2.50
CA SER A 582 10.75 14.39 2.31
C SER A 582 11.07 12.92 2.56
N GLY A 583 12.31 12.48 2.30
CA GLY A 583 12.75 11.08 2.40
C GLY A 583 12.49 10.28 1.11
N ILE A 584 11.99 10.93 0.06
CA ILE A 584 11.78 10.36 -1.27
C ILE A 584 12.59 11.12 -2.32
N THR A 585 12.89 10.45 -3.43
CA THR A 585 13.45 11.07 -4.64
C THR A 585 12.51 10.82 -5.82
N VAL A 586 12.64 11.63 -6.87
CA VAL A 586 11.91 11.44 -8.13
C VAL A 586 12.87 11.57 -9.30
N SER A 587 12.67 10.78 -10.35
CA SER A 587 13.45 10.86 -11.58
C SER A 587 12.56 10.70 -12.82
N PRO A 588 12.64 11.61 -13.81
CA PRO A 588 13.34 12.90 -13.75
C PRO A 588 12.67 13.88 -12.77
N THR A 589 13.25 15.04 -12.48
CA THR A 589 12.60 16.09 -11.65
C THR A 589 11.82 17.11 -12.49
N SER A 590 12.08 17.16 -13.79
CA SER A 590 11.34 17.95 -14.78
C SER A 590 11.47 17.33 -16.17
N SER A 591 10.57 17.71 -17.07
CA SER A 591 10.59 17.33 -18.48
C SER A 591 9.94 18.41 -19.33
N VAL A 592 10.46 18.60 -20.54
CA VAL A 592 9.89 19.51 -21.55
C VAL A 592 8.80 18.82 -22.39
N ASN A 593 8.65 17.50 -22.26
CA ASN A 593 7.68 16.74 -23.01
C ASN A 593 6.27 16.94 -22.44
N THR A 594 5.27 16.97 -23.33
CA THR A 594 3.85 17.05 -22.94
C THR A 594 3.43 15.90 -22.04
N THR A 595 3.96 14.70 -22.24
CA THR A 595 3.70 13.53 -21.40
C THR A 595 5.03 12.97 -20.92
N GLN A 596 5.16 12.75 -19.61
CA GLN A 596 6.38 12.22 -19.01
C GLN A 596 6.05 11.28 -17.86
N GLU A 597 6.73 10.14 -17.82
CA GLU A 597 6.72 9.25 -16.65
C GLU A 597 7.76 9.71 -15.62
N TYR A 598 7.31 9.80 -14.37
CA TYR A 598 8.09 10.17 -13.20
C TYR A 598 8.16 8.99 -12.22
N THR A 599 9.36 8.50 -11.93
CA THR A 599 9.57 7.42 -10.97
C THR A 599 9.91 7.99 -9.61
N PHE A 600 9.00 7.85 -8.66
CA PHE A 600 9.23 8.12 -7.25
C PHE A 600 9.96 6.95 -6.61
N GLN A 601 10.93 7.24 -5.75
CA GLN A 601 11.73 6.25 -5.05
C GLN A 601 11.76 6.56 -3.57
N TRP A 602 11.56 5.53 -2.75
CA TRP A 602 11.74 5.57 -1.31
C TRP A 602 12.78 4.53 -0.91
N ALA A 603 13.88 5.00 -0.31
CA ALA A 603 14.97 4.13 0.10
C ALA A 603 14.52 3.17 1.20
N GLY A 604 14.90 1.90 1.05
CA GLY A 604 14.64 0.88 2.05
C GLY A 604 15.34 1.17 3.38
N THR A 605 14.80 0.60 4.46
CA THR A 605 15.39 0.69 5.80
C THR A 605 15.00 -0.52 6.65
N ASP A 606 15.87 -0.88 7.58
CA ASP A 606 15.61 -1.92 8.58
C ASP A 606 15.21 -1.33 9.96
N ALA A 607 14.90 -0.03 10.00
CA ALA A 607 14.47 0.66 11.21
C ALA A 607 13.15 0.07 11.74
N THR A 608 13.05 -0.08 13.06
CA THR A 608 11.90 -0.72 13.72
C THR A 608 10.78 0.25 14.07
N ASP A 609 11.05 1.55 14.11
CA ASP A 609 10.19 2.64 14.58
C ASP A 609 9.48 3.42 13.45
N LEU A 610 9.24 2.78 12.31
CA LEU A 610 8.55 3.38 11.16
C LEU A 610 7.09 3.74 11.48
N THR A 611 6.67 4.91 11.00
CA THR A 611 5.27 5.36 11.04
C THR A 611 4.81 5.73 9.64
N GLU A 612 3.50 5.77 9.45
CA GLU A 612 2.93 6.32 8.23
C GLU A 612 3.33 7.79 8.08
N LYS A 613 3.74 8.16 6.87
CA LYS A 613 4.05 9.54 6.51
C LYS A 613 3.30 9.91 5.24
N GLU A 614 2.59 11.02 5.28
CA GLU A 614 1.98 11.62 4.10
C GLU A 614 2.83 12.81 3.65
N ILE A 615 3.18 12.86 2.37
CA ILE A 615 3.98 13.91 1.76
C ILE A 615 3.15 14.53 0.65
N THR A 616 2.92 15.85 0.73
CA THR A 616 2.34 16.60 -0.39
C THR A 616 3.42 16.89 -1.41
N VAL A 617 3.18 16.53 -2.67
CA VAL A 617 4.07 16.78 -3.81
C VAL A 617 3.34 17.70 -4.79
N ALA A 618 3.99 18.79 -5.17
CA ALA A 618 3.49 19.75 -6.13
C ALA A 618 3.95 19.36 -7.54
N LEU A 619 2.99 19.13 -8.44
CA LEU A 619 3.20 18.96 -9.87
C LEU A 619 2.96 20.31 -10.53
N LYS A 620 4.00 20.89 -11.12
CA LYS A 620 3.97 22.19 -11.76
C LYS A 620 4.05 22.05 -13.27
N ASN A 621 3.40 22.96 -14.00
CA ASN A 621 3.66 23.13 -15.42
C ASN A 621 5.07 23.72 -15.60
N GLY A 622 5.84 23.18 -16.55
CA GLY A 622 7.22 23.59 -16.79
C GLY A 622 7.37 24.98 -17.43
N SER A 623 6.35 25.42 -18.18
CA SER A 623 6.33 26.73 -18.84
C SER A 623 5.59 27.81 -18.03
N ASP A 624 4.67 27.41 -17.15
CA ASP A 624 4.00 28.30 -16.18
C ASP A 624 3.90 27.65 -14.79
N GLU A 625 4.92 27.86 -13.96
CA GLU A 625 5.00 27.26 -12.62
C GLU A 625 3.89 27.73 -11.65
N THR A 626 3.03 28.70 -12.03
CA THR A 626 1.84 29.08 -11.24
C THR A 626 0.70 28.07 -11.37
N LYS A 627 0.73 27.21 -12.39
CA LYS A 627 -0.23 26.12 -12.60
C LYS A 627 0.25 24.88 -11.86
N VAL A 628 -0.39 24.59 -10.74
CA VAL A 628 0.04 23.54 -9.79
C VAL A 628 -1.10 22.59 -9.49
N GLU A 629 -0.81 21.29 -9.54
CA GLU A 629 -1.64 20.21 -8.98
C GLU A 629 -0.90 19.59 -7.80
N ASN A 630 -1.59 19.29 -6.70
CA ASN A 630 -0.97 18.63 -5.56
C ASN A 630 -1.40 17.16 -5.49
N ILE A 631 -0.42 16.26 -5.45
CA ILE A 631 -0.65 14.84 -5.16
C ILE A 631 -0.13 14.51 -3.77
N LYS A 632 -0.59 13.38 -3.22
CA LYS A 632 -0.08 12.83 -1.98
C LYS A 632 0.81 11.63 -2.29
N VAL A 633 1.95 11.54 -1.62
CA VAL A 633 2.75 10.32 -1.55
C VAL A 633 2.65 9.80 -0.12
N LYS A 634 1.96 8.67 0.06
CA LYS A 634 1.82 7.99 1.35
C LYS A 634 2.89 6.91 1.47
N LEU A 635 3.76 7.09 2.44
CA LEU A 635 4.80 6.14 2.82
C LEU A 635 4.26 5.24 3.92
N LEU A 636 4.10 3.95 3.60
CA LEU A 636 3.49 2.97 4.49
C LEU A 636 4.56 2.05 5.09
N PRO A 637 4.60 1.89 6.44
CA PRO A 637 5.55 0.99 7.08
C PRO A 637 5.23 -0.47 6.70
N ASN A 638 6.20 -1.19 6.14
CA ASN A 638 6.02 -2.57 5.67
C ASN A 638 6.54 -3.60 6.68
N ARG A 639 5.96 -3.61 7.88
CA ARG A 639 6.30 -4.61 8.90
C ARG A 639 5.05 -5.37 9.34
N LEU A 640 5.26 -6.44 10.08
CA LEU A 640 4.20 -7.21 10.70
C LEU A 640 3.90 -6.59 12.06
N ASP A 641 2.85 -5.77 12.11
CA ASP A 641 2.44 -5.05 13.31
C ASP A 641 1.34 -5.78 14.05
N ASN A 642 1.14 -5.41 15.32
CA ASN A 642 0.07 -5.93 16.17
C ASN A 642 -0.04 -7.46 16.14
N LEU A 643 1.09 -8.17 16.25
CA LEU A 643 1.06 -9.62 16.39
C LEU A 643 0.30 -9.98 17.67
N GLN A 644 -0.84 -10.63 17.50
CA GLN A 644 -1.70 -11.10 18.57
C GLN A 644 -1.96 -12.59 18.41
N ILE A 645 -2.37 -13.21 19.51
CA ILE A 645 -2.89 -14.57 19.52
C ILE A 645 -4.38 -14.53 19.81
N THR A 646 -5.15 -15.28 19.03
CA THR A 646 -6.60 -15.43 19.17
C THR A 646 -6.98 -16.89 19.01
N ASN A 647 -8.23 -17.25 19.39
CA ASN A 647 -8.76 -18.61 19.29
C ASN A 647 -7.82 -19.68 19.88
N GLN A 648 -7.06 -19.34 20.92
CA GLN A 648 -6.10 -20.26 21.48
C GLN A 648 -6.76 -21.27 22.42
N SER A 649 -6.29 -22.51 22.33
CA SER A 649 -6.60 -23.52 23.32
C SER A 649 -5.99 -23.19 24.68
N THR A 650 -6.55 -23.72 25.78
CA THR A 650 -6.05 -23.51 27.14
C THR A 650 -4.56 -23.82 27.27
N GLY A 651 -3.82 -22.91 27.93
CA GLY A 651 -2.38 -23.03 28.21
C GLY A 651 -1.46 -22.49 27.11
N ILE A 652 -2.00 -22.09 25.95
CA ILE A 652 -1.23 -21.43 24.90
C ILE A 652 -1.19 -19.93 25.18
N SER A 653 -0.01 -19.33 25.09
CA SER A 653 0.17 -17.88 25.28
C SER A 653 1.26 -17.33 24.37
N LEU A 654 1.11 -16.06 24.00
CA LEU A 654 2.09 -15.29 23.24
C LEU A 654 2.70 -14.23 24.16
N SER A 655 4.01 -14.11 24.15
CA SER A 655 4.77 -13.21 25.03
C SER A 655 6.01 -12.67 24.31
N SER A 656 6.68 -11.69 24.93
CA SER A 656 7.93 -11.10 24.41
C SER A 656 7.82 -10.64 22.95
N VAL A 657 6.66 -10.08 22.57
CA VAL A 657 6.42 -9.58 21.22
C VAL A 657 7.26 -8.33 21.00
N THR A 658 8.21 -8.43 20.07
CA THR A 658 9.02 -7.32 19.55
C THR A 658 8.65 -7.07 18.08
N ALA A 659 9.35 -6.17 17.40
CA ALA A 659 9.10 -5.89 15.98
C ALA A 659 9.42 -7.09 15.06
N THR A 660 10.30 -8.01 15.46
CA THR A 660 10.79 -9.09 14.57
C THR A 660 10.74 -10.47 15.21
N THR A 661 10.51 -10.56 16.52
CA THR A 661 10.43 -11.83 17.23
C THR A 661 9.31 -11.86 18.26
N ALA A 662 8.78 -13.04 18.53
CA ALA A 662 7.88 -13.30 19.65
C ALA A 662 8.14 -14.70 20.23
N THR A 663 7.61 -14.96 21.42
CA THR A 663 7.68 -16.28 22.08
C THR A 663 6.28 -16.83 22.30
N LEU A 664 5.98 -17.96 21.67
CA LEU A 664 4.77 -18.75 21.84
C LEU A 664 5.02 -19.89 22.83
N THR A 665 4.36 -19.88 23.97
CA THR A 665 4.34 -21.04 24.87
C THR A 665 3.19 -21.95 24.46
N MET A 666 3.49 -23.23 24.20
CA MET A 666 2.52 -24.19 23.68
C MET A 666 2.61 -25.54 24.40
N PRO A 667 1.52 -25.98 25.06
CA PRO A 667 1.40 -27.34 25.55
C PRO A 667 1.36 -28.34 24.38
N VAL A 668 2.25 -29.33 24.41
CA VAL A 668 2.30 -30.40 23.41
C VAL A 668 1.38 -31.53 23.86
N ILE A 669 0.07 -31.33 23.68
CA ILE A 669 -0.99 -32.31 23.96
C ILE A 669 -2.06 -32.31 22.87
N LYS A 670 -2.92 -33.33 22.91
CA LYS A 670 -4.06 -33.53 22.00
C LYS A 670 -4.89 -32.26 21.77
N ASP A 671 -5.38 -32.11 20.54
CA ASP A 671 -6.39 -31.14 20.10
C ASP A 671 -6.04 -29.67 20.40
N LYS A 672 -4.76 -29.29 20.23
CA LYS A 672 -4.31 -27.91 20.40
C LYS A 672 -4.35 -27.13 19.08
N GLN A 673 -4.94 -25.94 19.17
CA GLN A 673 -5.08 -25.00 18.06
C GLN A 673 -4.92 -23.57 18.57
N PHE A 674 -4.39 -22.69 17.72
CA PHE A 674 -4.33 -21.25 17.94
C PHE A 674 -4.36 -20.49 16.61
N THR A 675 -4.66 -19.20 16.66
CA THR A 675 -4.59 -18.30 15.51
C THR A 675 -3.65 -17.14 15.82
N LEU A 676 -2.66 -16.91 14.96
CA LEU A 676 -1.83 -15.71 15.01
C LEU A 676 -2.41 -14.67 14.06
N THR A 677 -2.67 -13.47 14.57
CA THR A 677 -3.17 -12.35 13.78
C THR A 677 -2.15 -11.25 13.76
N MET A 678 -1.97 -10.59 12.62
CA MET A 678 -1.03 -9.49 12.46
C MET A 678 -1.50 -8.54 11.37
N ASP A 679 -1.17 -7.26 11.50
CA ASP A 679 -1.48 -6.24 10.52
C ASP A 679 -0.31 -6.09 9.54
N ASN A 680 -0.63 -6.04 8.25
CA ASN A 680 0.37 -5.82 7.22
C ASN A 680 -0.26 -5.28 5.92
N TYR A 681 0.53 -4.50 5.19
CA TYR A 681 0.15 -3.93 3.90
C TYR A 681 0.32 -4.89 2.71
N SER A 682 1.06 -5.99 2.89
CA SER A 682 1.71 -6.73 1.80
C SER A 682 1.49 -8.25 1.81
N LYS A 683 0.47 -8.77 2.51
CA LYS A 683 0.15 -10.22 2.64
C LYS A 683 1.37 -11.06 3.09
N PRO A 684 1.63 -11.20 4.39
CA PRO A 684 2.69 -12.08 4.85
C PRO A 684 2.45 -13.52 4.41
N THR A 685 3.54 -14.27 4.26
CA THR A 685 3.52 -15.69 3.97
C THR A 685 4.31 -16.45 5.03
N ILE A 686 4.03 -17.74 5.21
CA ILE A 686 4.80 -18.57 6.12
C ILE A 686 5.95 -19.20 5.32
N SER A 687 7.18 -18.80 5.63
CA SER A 687 8.38 -19.34 4.99
C SER A 687 8.92 -20.58 5.72
N LYS A 688 8.63 -20.69 7.03
CA LYS A 688 8.97 -21.86 7.85
C LYS A 688 7.86 -22.13 8.85
N CYS A 689 7.40 -23.37 8.92
CA CYS A 689 6.45 -23.85 9.91
C CYS A 689 6.95 -25.19 10.46
N PRO A 690 6.88 -25.43 11.78
CA PRO A 690 7.24 -26.73 12.33
C PRO A 690 6.37 -27.84 11.72
N SER A 691 6.98 -28.97 11.37
CA SER A 691 6.28 -30.10 10.74
C SER A 691 5.20 -30.75 11.62
N TRP A 692 5.19 -30.42 12.91
CA TRP A 692 4.19 -30.87 13.88
C TRP A 692 3.02 -29.88 14.05
N LEU A 693 3.01 -28.79 13.28
CA LEU A 693 1.90 -27.85 13.15
C LEU A 693 1.40 -27.78 11.71
N GLU A 694 0.09 -27.92 11.54
CA GLU A 694 -0.62 -27.75 10.27
C GLU A 694 -1.20 -26.34 10.19
N ASN A 695 -0.89 -25.60 9.12
CA ASN A 695 -1.59 -24.34 8.80
C ASN A 695 -2.92 -24.65 8.09
N ILE A 696 -4.04 -24.44 8.77
CA ILE A 696 -5.40 -24.71 8.29
C ILE A 696 -6.17 -23.43 7.92
N THR A 697 -5.44 -22.34 7.67
CA THR A 697 -6.03 -21.06 7.29
C THR A 697 -6.79 -21.17 5.97
N PRO A 698 -8.08 -20.76 5.91
CA PRO A 698 -8.83 -20.70 4.66
C PRO A 698 -8.16 -19.74 3.66
N VAL A 699 -8.08 -20.16 2.39
CA VAL A 699 -7.53 -19.32 1.33
C VAL A 699 -8.45 -18.11 1.12
N SER A 700 -7.97 -16.91 1.44
CA SER A 700 -8.67 -15.67 1.12
C SER A 700 -8.00 -15.01 -0.08
N THR A 701 -8.80 -14.66 -1.09
CA THR A 701 -8.38 -13.84 -2.22
C THR A 701 -8.64 -12.38 -1.88
N ARG A 702 -7.59 -11.56 -1.90
CA ARG A 702 -7.69 -10.12 -1.66
C ARG A 702 -7.28 -9.35 -2.90
N SER A 703 -8.06 -8.32 -3.22
CA SER A 703 -8.02 -7.52 -4.45
C SER A 703 -7.31 -6.15 -4.35
N ILE A 704 -7.07 -5.58 -3.14
CA ILE A 704 -6.49 -4.23 -2.98
C ILE A 704 -5.63 -4.04 -1.70
N PRO A 705 -4.55 -3.23 -1.71
CA PRO A 705 -3.68 -2.95 -0.55
C PRO A 705 -4.29 -1.93 0.43
N GLU A 706 -4.40 -2.32 1.70
CA GLU A 706 -4.88 -1.57 2.89
C GLU A 706 -4.26 -2.29 4.12
N SER A 707 -3.97 -1.62 5.24
CA SER A 707 -3.56 -2.33 6.45
C SER A 707 -4.71 -3.20 6.92
N LYS A 708 -4.60 -4.52 6.74
CA LYS A 708 -5.60 -5.47 7.22
C LYS A 708 -4.95 -6.47 8.14
N THR A 709 -5.67 -6.78 9.19
CA THR A 709 -5.39 -7.94 10.02
C THR A 709 -5.53 -9.19 9.18
N VAL A 710 -4.42 -9.91 9.02
CA VAL A 710 -4.39 -11.25 8.46
C VAL A 710 -4.29 -12.27 9.58
N SER A 711 -4.83 -13.45 9.36
CA SER A 711 -4.93 -14.50 10.37
C SER A 711 -4.31 -15.79 9.84
N PHE A 712 -3.50 -16.44 10.66
CA PHE A 712 -2.95 -17.77 10.40
C PHE A 712 -3.35 -18.72 11.51
N THR A 713 -4.16 -19.72 11.19
CA THR A 713 -4.65 -20.71 12.14
C THR A 713 -3.81 -21.98 12.04
N PHE A 714 -3.24 -22.39 13.18
CA PHE A 714 -2.39 -23.56 13.30
C PHE A 714 -3.03 -24.62 14.18
N LYS A 715 -2.94 -25.89 13.78
CA LYS A 715 -3.39 -27.05 14.53
C LYS A 715 -2.24 -28.03 14.77
N LEU A 716 -2.15 -28.59 15.98
CA LEU A 716 -1.17 -29.61 16.33
C LEU A 716 -1.47 -30.93 15.61
N ILE A 717 -0.44 -31.55 15.04
CA ILE A 717 -0.46 -32.88 14.45
C ILE A 717 0.01 -33.88 15.51
N GLU A 718 -0.90 -34.72 16.03
CA GLU A 718 -0.55 -35.68 17.09
C GLU A 718 0.49 -36.72 16.62
N ASP A 719 0.37 -37.18 15.37
CA ASP A 719 1.23 -38.20 14.78
C ASP A 719 2.53 -37.66 14.16
N ALA A 720 2.96 -36.47 14.56
CA ALA A 720 4.21 -35.89 14.08
C ALA A 720 5.41 -36.79 14.44
N ALA A 721 6.36 -36.92 13.51
CA ALA A 721 7.55 -37.77 13.69
C ALA A 721 8.44 -37.31 14.86
N ASN A 722 8.57 -36.00 15.05
CA ASN A 722 9.21 -35.37 16.20
C ASN A 722 8.63 -33.96 16.39
N PHE A 723 9.00 -33.32 17.50
CA PHE A 723 8.56 -31.98 17.85
C PHE A 723 9.72 -30.97 17.86
N ASP A 724 10.84 -31.26 17.18
CA ASP A 724 12.13 -30.58 17.41
C ASP A 724 12.20 -29.15 16.88
N ASP A 725 11.50 -28.85 15.79
CA ASP A 725 11.45 -27.49 15.24
C ASP A 725 10.60 -26.58 16.13
N THR A 726 11.14 -25.40 16.44
CA THR A 726 10.58 -24.47 17.42
C THR A 726 10.29 -23.10 16.82
N GLN A 727 10.14 -22.97 15.51
CA GLN A 727 9.96 -21.65 14.89
C GLN A 727 8.89 -21.63 13.82
N ILE A 728 7.98 -20.65 13.92
CA ILE A 728 7.15 -20.21 12.80
C ILE A 728 7.76 -18.91 12.29
N VAL A 729 8.12 -18.86 11.00
CA VAL A 729 8.71 -17.69 10.37
C VAL A 729 7.73 -17.16 9.33
N PHE A 730 7.32 -15.91 9.54
CA PHE A 730 6.52 -15.13 8.60
C PHE A 730 7.46 -14.25 7.78
N MET A 731 7.38 -14.38 6.46
CA MET A 731 8.08 -13.54 5.50
C MET A 731 7.12 -12.47 4.98
N ASN A 732 7.62 -11.24 4.89
CA ASN A 732 6.93 -10.18 4.17
C ASN A 732 7.33 -10.25 2.68
N VAL A 733 6.40 -10.65 1.82
CA VAL A 733 6.68 -10.87 0.39
C VAL A 733 7.04 -9.60 -0.37
N ALA A 734 6.66 -8.43 0.15
CA ALA A 734 7.03 -7.13 -0.41
C ALA A 734 8.39 -6.63 0.09
N GLY A 735 9.21 -7.51 0.68
CA GLY A 735 10.60 -7.19 1.05
C GLY A 735 10.76 -6.43 2.36
N GLY A 736 9.71 -6.25 3.17
CA GLY A 736 9.81 -5.69 4.51
C GLY A 736 10.32 -6.68 5.57
N THR A 737 10.45 -6.24 6.82
CA THR A 737 10.96 -7.09 7.91
C THR A 737 9.96 -8.20 8.25
N GLY A 738 10.45 -9.44 8.31
CA GLY A 738 9.66 -10.61 8.72
C GLY A 738 9.47 -10.72 10.24
N MET A 739 8.73 -11.75 10.67
CA MET A 739 8.45 -12.05 12.07
C MET A 739 8.79 -13.51 12.37
N THR A 740 9.63 -13.75 13.38
CA THR A 740 9.94 -15.11 13.86
C THR A 740 9.30 -15.37 15.21
N VAL A 741 8.35 -16.29 15.25
CA VAL A 741 7.72 -16.74 16.50
C VAL A 741 8.44 -18.00 16.99
N ASN A 742 9.21 -17.86 18.07
CA ASN A 742 9.90 -18.96 18.74
C ASN A 742 8.92 -19.70 19.66
N ILE A 743 8.94 -21.02 19.64
CA ILE A 743 8.00 -21.87 20.36
C ILE A 743 8.69 -22.53 21.56
N THR A 744 8.20 -22.21 22.75
CA THR A 744 8.51 -22.92 23.98
C THR A 744 7.51 -24.08 24.14
N ARG A 745 7.99 -25.31 23.95
CA ARG A 745 7.19 -26.54 24.03
C ARG A 745 7.04 -26.98 25.49
N GLU A 746 5.81 -27.24 25.92
CA GLU A 746 5.52 -27.81 27.24
C GLU A 746 4.93 -29.21 27.12
N PHE A 747 5.78 -30.22 27.24
CA PHE A 747 5.35 -31.63 27.26
C PHE A 747 4.61 -31.98 28.55
N GLN A 748 3.80 -33.03 28.49
CA GLN A 748 3.08 -33.58 29.64
C GLN A 748 3.58 -34.99 30.00
N ALA A 749 3.28 -35.39 31.23
CA ALA A 749 3.55 -36.76 31.67
C ALA A 749 2.72 -37.75 30.83
N PRO A 750 3.28 -38.93 30.50
CA PRO A 750 2.53 -39.97 29.80
C PRO A 750 1.25 -40.38 30.55
N VAL A 751 0.21 -40.76 29.82
CA VAL A 751 -1.04 -41.29 30.39
C VAL A 751 -1.18 -42.76 30.03
N ILE A 752 -1.71 -43.58 30.94
CA ILE A 752 -1.88 -45.02 30.73
C ILE A 752 -3.34 -45.46 30.76
N THR A 753 -3.63 -46.49 29.98
CA THR A 753 -4.91 -47.21 30.00
C THR A 753 -4.65 -48.71 29.84
N ALA A 754 -5.54 -49.54 30.40
CA ALA A 754 -5.51 -50.97 30.14
C ALA A 754 -5.83 -51.24 28.67
N THR A 755 -5.09 -52.13 28.03
CA THR A 755 -5.39 -52.57 26.67
C THR A 755 -5.02 -54.03 26.49
N GLY A 756 -5.59 -54.69 25.48
CA GLY A 756 -5.15 -56.03 25.09
C GLY A 756 -5.16 -57.06 26.23
N THR A 757 -4.03 -57.75 26.40
CA THR A 757 -3.91 -58.89 27.32
C THR A 757 -3.79 -58.46 28.79
N MET A 758 -4.75 -58.90 29.61
CA MET A 758 -4.62 -59.03 31.06
C MET A 758 -4.67 -60.53 31.38
N ALA A 759 -3.52 -61.15 31.65
CA ALA A 759 -3.40 -62.60 31.82
C ALA A 759 -2.72 -62.91 33.17
N PRO A 760 -3.39 -63.57 34.13
CA PRO A 760 -4.79 -64.02 34.07
C PRO A 760 -5.76 -62.85 33.96
N SER A 761 -6.99 -63.11 33.48
CA SER A 761 -8.04 -62.09 33.23
C SER A 761 -8.48 -61.31 34.47
N VAL A 762 -8.02 -61.73 35.65
CA VAL A 762 -8.24 -61.03 36.93
C VAL A 762 -7.21 -59.94 37.21
N ASN A 763 -6.12 -59.88 36.43
CA ASN A 763 -5.20 -58.74 36.44
C ASN A 763 -5.97 -57.48 36.01
N SER A 764 -5.63 -56.33 36.60
CA SER A 764 -6.37 -55.09 36.37
C SER A 764 -5.50 -53.85 36.54
N LEU A 765 -5.89 -52.77 35.85
CA LEU A 765 -5.33 -51.44 36.04
C LEU A 765 -6.41 -50.53 36.62
N SER A 766 -6.14 -49.95 37.79
CA SER A 766 -7.02 -48.96 38.42
C SER A 766 -6.24 -47.68 38.66
N GLY A 767 -6.60 -46.61 37.94
CA GLY A 767 -5.78 -45.40 37.88
C GLY A 767 -4.36 -45.72 37.38
N ASN A 768 -3.36 -45.42 38.20
CA ASN A 768 -1.95 -45.73 37.91
C ASN A 768 -1.44 -46.98 38.64
N SER A 769 -2.35 -47.76 39.23
CA SER A 769 -2.03 -48.98 39.99
C SER A 769 -2.36 -50.22 39.18
N LEU A 770 -1.32 -50.96 38.80
CA LEU A 770 -1.42 -52.21 38.06
C LEU A 770 -1.39 -53.38 39.05
N HIS A 771 -2.51 -54.07 39.19
CA HIS A 771 -2.69 -55.27 40.01
C HIS A 771 -2.53 -56.51 39.16
N MET A 772 -1.52 -57.31 39.46
CA MET A 772 -1.18 -58.51 38.71
C MET A 772 -0.87 -59.64 39.68
N TYR A 773 -1.50 -60.80 39.46
CA TYR A 773 -1.37 -61.93 40.39
C TYR A 773 -0.14 -62.78 40.10
N ARG A 774 0.38 -63.41 41.14
CA ARG A 774 1.34 -64.52 40.99
C ARG A 774 0.66 -65.76 40.39
N VAL A 775 1.39 -66.51 39.57
CA VAL A 775 0.83 -67.62 38.80
C VAL A 775 1.68 -68.88 38.94
N ALA A 776 1.10 -70.03 38.60
CA ALA A 776 1.75 -71.33 38.63
C ALA A 776 2.97 -71.41 37.70
N SER A 777 3.92 -72.30 38.02
CA SER A 777 5.12 -72.56 37.22
C SER A 777 4.77 -72.94 35.78
N GLY A 778 5.54 -72.40 34.82
CA GLY A 778 5.29 -72.60 33.39
C GLY A 778 4.24 -71.66 32.78
N GLN A 779 3.62 -70.79 33.59
CA GLN A 779 2.78 -69.69 33.13
C GLN A 779 3.46 -68.34 33.35
N GLN A 780 2.90 -67.29 32.77
CA GLN A 780 3.34 -65.91 32.97
C GLN A 780 2.16 -65.04 33.40
N SER A 781 2.39 -64.16 34.38
CA SER A 781 1.46 -63.07 34.63
C SER A 781 1.84 -61.92 33.71
N LYS A 782 0.90 -61.44 32.90
CA LYS A 782 1.10 -60.40 31.88
C LYS A 782 0.02 -59.34 31.98
N ALA A 783 0.39 -58.11 31.69
CA ALA A 783 -0.52 -57.01 31.49
C ALA A 783 -0.02 -56.11 30.37
N GLN A 784 -0.89 -55.79 29.44
CA GLN A 784 -0.65 -54.81 28.40
C GLN A 784 -1.25 -53.46 28.81
N ILE A 785 -0.41 -52.44 28.79
CA ILE A 785 -0.81 -51.05 29.03
C ILE A 785 -0.56 -50.24 27.76
N LYS A 786 -1.57 -49.50 27.34
CA LYS A 786 -1.44 -48.50 26.29
C LYS A 786 -1.00 -47.19 26.93
N VAL A 787 0.07 -46.62 26.41
CA VAL A 787 0.65 -45.36 26.87
C VAL A 787 0.45 -44.32 25.79
N TYR A 788 -0.20 -43.22 26.14
CA TYR A 788 -0.33 -42.02 25.31
C TYR A 788 0.69 -40.96 25.78
N SER A 789 1.54 -40.49 24.87
CA SER A 789 2.56 -39.46 25.14
C SER A 789 3.03 -38.81 23.85
N LEU A 790 2.65 -37.54 23.61
CA LEU A 790 3.26 -36.74 22.55
C LEU A 790 4.72 -36.45 22.92
N GLY A 791 5.66 -36.69 22.00
CA GLY A 791 7.10 -36.72 22.31
C GLY A 791 7.63 -38.11 22.67
N GLY A 792 6.78 -39.15 22.55
CA GLY A 792 7.15 -40.54 22.79
C GLY A 792 7.19 -40.92 24.27
N SER A 793 7.35 -42.21 24.53
CA SER A 793 7.45 -42.78 25.89
C SER A 793 8.53 -43.84 25.99
N THR A 794 9.02 -44.04 27.23
CA THR A 794 9.87 -45.16 27.66
C THR A 794 9.40 -45.67 29.02
N LEU A 795 9.29 -46.99 29.17
CA LEU A 795 8.90 -47.67 30.42
C LEU A 795 10.13 -48.21 31.18
N ILE A 796 10.16 -47.98 32.50
CA ILE A 796 11.15 -48.50 33.43
C ILE A 796 10.41 -49.32 34.51
N THR A 797 10.75 -50.60 34.65
CA THR A 797 10.13 -51.51 35.64
C THR A 797 10.88 -51.51 36.99
N PRO A 798 10.24 -51.97 38.08
CA PRO A 798 10.79 -51.93 39.45
C PRO A 798 12.02 -52.81 39.74
N GLY A 799 12.46 -53.70 38.84
CA GLY A 799 13.66 -54.53 39.06
C GLY A 799 13.70 -55.83 38.26
N ASN A 800 14.70 -56.67 38.54
CA ASN A 800 15.05 -57.87 37.75
C ASN A 800 14.00 -58.99 37.71
N TRP A 801 13.00 -58.95 38.59
CA TRP A 801 11.89 -59.92 38.63
C TRP A 801 10.73 -59.53 37.71
N CYS A 802 10.73 -58.31 37.17
CA CYS A 802 9.67 -57.75 36.34
C CYS A 802 10.21 -57.32 34.99
N TYR A 803 9.77 -58.00 33.95
CA TYR A 803 10.18 -57.76 32.58
C TYR A 803 9.19 -56.84 31.87
N GLN A 804 9.70 -56.15 30.85
CA GLN A 804 8.86 -55.36 29.95
C GLN A 804 9.32 -55.53 28.51
N ARG A 805 8.37 -55.39 27.59
CA ARG A 805 8.65 -55.29 26.16
C ARG A 805 7.62 -54.42 25.46
N ILE A 806 8.01 -53.86 24.33
CA ILE A 806 7.09 -53.15 23.44
C ILE A 806 6.36 -54.20 22.59
N VAL A 807 5.03 -54.17 22.63
CA VAL A 807 4.17 -55.04 21.82
C VAL A 807 3.86 -54.40 20.48
N SER A 808 3.55 -53.10 20.50
CA SER A 808 3.21 -52.35 19.28
C SER A 808 3.45 -50.84 19.46
N THR A 809 3.79 -50.18 18.36
CA THR A 809 3.91 -48.73 18.20
C THR A 809 2.97 -48.29 17.06
N PRO A 810 1.64 -48.26 17.28
CA PRO A 810 0.67 -48.01 16.22
C PRO A 810 0.83 -46.64 15.54
N ASN A 811 1.37 -45.65 16.27
CA ASN A 811 1.65 -44.30 15.81
C ASN A 811 2.77 -43.68 16.68
N ASN A 812 3.14 -42.43 16.45
CA ASN A 812 4.26 -41.79 17.13
C ASN A 812 3.98 -41.39 18.59
N TYR A 813 2.71 -41.40 19.01
CA TYR A 813 2.29 -40.96 20.35
C TYR A 813 1.71 -42.07 21.23
N GLU A 814 1.31 -43.21 20.67
CA GLU A 814 0.87 -44.39 21.39
C GLU A 814 1.91 -45.51 21.33
N LYS A 815 2.21 -46.08 22.49
CA LYS A 815 2.97 -47.33 22.60
C LYS A 815 2.23 -48.30 23.51
N VAL A 816 2.20 -49.58 23.14
CA VAL A 816 1.69 -50.65 24.00
C VAL A 816 2.86 -51.38 24.61
N TYR A 817 2.98 -51.32 25.93
CA TYR A 817 3.95 -52.07 26.69
C TYR A 817 3.28 -53.30 27.30
N GLU A 818 3.98 -54.42 27.29
CA GLU A 818 3.62 -55.59 28.09
C GLU A 818 4.57 -55.71 29.27
N ILE A 819 4.00 -55.67 30.47
CA ILE A 819 4.68 -55.94 31.72
C ILE A 819 4.39 -57.40 32.08
N TYR A 820 5.43 -58.17 32.40
CA TYR A 820 5.24 -59.59 32.75
C TYR A 820 6.32 -60.15 33.68
N TRP A 821 5.99 -61.29 34.30
CA TRP A 821 6.94 -62.15 35.02
C TRP A 821 6.56 -63.62 34.92
N ASP A 822 7.54 -64.48 35.12
CA ASP A 822 7.36 -65.93 35.12
C ASP A 822 6.74 -66.43 36.43
N GLY A 823 5.85 -67.41 36.31
CA GLY A 823 5.18 -68.04 37.43
C GLY A 823 6.07 -68.97 38.23
N ASN A 824 5.76 -69.09 39.53
CA ASN A 824 6.41 -70.01 40.45
C ASN A 824 5.38 -70.53 41.45
N THR A 825 4.95 -71.78 41.30
CA THR A 825 3.98 -72.42 42.18
C THR A 825 4.44 -72.49 43.64
N ASN A 826 5.75 -72.42 43.90
CA ASN A 826 6.28 -72.43 45.28
C ASN A 826 6.13 -71.09 45.99
N ASP A 827 5.75 -70.02 45.29
CA ASP A 827 5.73 -68.67 45.82
C ASP A 827 4.42 -67.95 45.46
N LEU A 828 3.27 -68.54 45.79
CA LEU A 828 1.94 -67.95 45.55
C LEU A 828 1.42 -67.11 46.73
N ASN A 829 2.10 -67.10 47.88
CA ASN A 829 1.60 -66.47 49.10
C ASN A 829 2.25 -65.13 49.44
N THR A 830 3.32 -64.74 48.75
CA THR A 830 4.02 -63.48 48.98
C THR A 830 3.42 -62.37 48.11
N ALA A 831 3.17 -61.22 48.72
CA ALA A 831 2.81 -60.00 48.02
C ALA A 831 4.04 -59.09 47.94
N TYR A 832 4.30 -58.50 46.77
CA TYR A 832 5.38 -57.55 46.58
C TYR A 832 4.90 -56.35 45.76
N ASN A 833 5.26 -55.14 46.20
CA ASN A 833 4.84 -53.92 45.52
C ASN A 833 6.09 -53.17 45.04
N GLY A 834 6.07 -52.68 43.80
CA GLY A 834 7.13 -51.88 43.23
C GLY A 834 6.56 -50.68 42.45
N SER A 835 7.41 -49.75 42.05
CA SER A 835 7.03 -48.64 41.17
C SER A 835 7.58 -48.84 39.76
N PHE A 836 6.76 -48.52 38.76
CA PHE A 836 7.23 -48.38 37.39
C PHE A 836 7.13 -46.91 36.96
N TYR A 837 8.01 -46.49 36.06
CA TYR A 837 8.07 -45.11 35.58
C TYR A 837 7.89 -45.08 34.08
N LEU A 838 6.99 -44.19 33.62
CA LEU A 838 6.86 -43.86 32.21
C LEU A 838 7.34 -42.44 32.00
N LYS A 839 8.43 -42.28 31.24
CA LYS A 839 9.01 -40.98 30.94
C LYS A 839 8.64 -40.55 29.53
N ASN A 840 8.36 -39.26 29.36
CA ASN A 840 8.30 -38.65 28.04
C ASN A 840 9.72 -38.58 27.48
N VAL A 841 9.93 -39.03 26.24
CA VAL A 841 11.28 -39.11 25.64
C VAL A 841 11.80 -37.71 25.27
N SER A 842 10.92 -36.79 24.87
CA SER A 842 11.28 -35.42 24.55
C SER A 842 11.50 -34.53 25.79
N ASP A 843 10.95 -34.89 26.95
CA ASP A 843 11.21 -34.23 28.23
C ASP A 843 11.18 -35.24 29.40
N ASN A 844 12.36 -35.70 29.79
CA ASN A 844 12.53 -36.71 30.84
C ASN A 844 12.04 -36.24 32.23
N ASN A 845 11.79 -34.94 32.44
CA ASN A 845 11.22 -34.43 33.70
C ASN A 845 9.70 -34.67 33.77
N LYS A 846 9.06 -34.93 32.63
CA LYS A 846 7.64 -35.27 32.56
C LYS A 846 7.50 -36.79 32.63
N GLN A 847 7.18 -37.26 33.83
CA GLN A 847 7.04 -38.69 34.09
C GLN A 847 5.75 -39.01 34.83
N LEU A 848 5.20 -40.18 34.52
CA LEU A 848 4.16 -40.84 35.29
C LEU A 848 4.81 -41.88 36.21
N THR A 849 4.47 -41.84 37.49
CA THR A 849 4.80 -42.88 38.45
C THR A 849 3.59 -43.78 38.66
N GLY A 850 3.72 -45.06 38.31
CA GLY A 850 2.71 -46.08 38.58
C GLY A 850 3.17 -47.05 39.66
N THR A 851 2.21 -47.70 40.30
CA THR A 851 2.47 -48.75 41.30
C THR A 851 2.12 -50.09 40.70
N LEU A 852 3.04 -51.04 40.78
CA LEU A 852 2.85 -52.43 40.38
C LEU A 852 2.66 -53.27 41.64
N TYR A 853 1.47 -53.85 41.79
CA TYR A 853 1.14 -54.81 42.83
C TYR A 853 1.29 -56.22 42.27
N GLN A 854 2.22 -56.97 42.86
CA GLN A 854 2.32 -58.41 42.66
C GLN A 854 1.49 -59.09 43.75
N ASP A 855 0.22 -59.34 43.43
CA ASP A 855 -0.77 -59.85 44.37
C ASP A 855 -0.59 -61.36 44.62
N ALA A 856 -0.74 -61.76 45.88
CA ALA A 856 -0.71 -63.16 46.28
C ALA A 856 -1.89 -63.93 45.66
N ALA A 857 -1.65 -65.18 45.27
CA ALA A 857 -2.63 -66.05 44.63
C ALA A 857 -3.02 -67.28 45.47
N ARG A 858 -2.29 -67.57 46.56
CA ARG A 858 -2.64 -68.67 47.47
C ARG A 858 -4.01 -68.42 48.11
N PRO A 859 -4.98 -69.34 47.97
CA PRO A 859 -6.27 -69.17 48.59
C PRO A 859 -6.18 -69.05 50.11
N THR A 860 -7.06 -68.25 50.70
CA THR A 860 -7.23 -68.14 52.16
C THR A 860 -8.67 -68.51 52.53
N PHE A 861 -8.89 -68.84 53.80
CA PHE A 861 -10.10 -69.56 54.21
C PHE A 861 -10.66 -69.02 55.52
N SER A 862 -11.98 -69.09 55.67
CA SER A 862 -12.67 -68.85 56.94
C SER A 862 -13.88 -69.78 57.06
N SER A 863 -14.36 -70.01 58.28
CA SER A 863 -15.57 -70.81 58.53
C SER A 863 -16.46 -70.12 59.54
N ASP A 864 -17.77 -70.39 59.48
CA ASP A 864 -18.69 -69.96 60.52
C ASP A 864 -18.21 -70.41 61.90
N TYR A 865 -18.32 -69.52 62.89
CA TYR A 865 -17.96 -69.77 64.29
C TYR A 865 -16.52 -70.29 64.51
N SER A 866 -15.63 -70.13 63.53
CA SER A 866 -14.28 -70.74 63.52
C SER A 866 -14.32 -72.24 63.85
N CYS A 867 -15.35 -72.94 63.37
CA CYS A 867 -15.56 -74.36 63.64
C CYS A 867 -14.64 -75.29 62.81
N VAL A 868 -13.97 -74.75 61.80
CA VAL A 868 -12.95 -75.44 61.02
C VAL A 868 -11.59 -74.81 61.25
N ARG A 869 -10.58 -75.65 61.45
CA ARG A 869 -9.18 -75.23 61.38
C ARG A 869 -8.60 -75.60 60.02
N PHE A 870 -8.07 -74.62 59.32
CA PHE A 870 -7.32 -74.80 58.08
C PHE A 870 -5.82 -74.92 58.40
N ASN A 871 -5.36 -76.15 58.65
CA ASN A 871 -4.01 -76.40 59.16
C ASN A 871 -3.00 -76.68 58.04
N GLN A 872 -1.74 -76.27 58.25
CA GLN A 872 -0.63 -76.41 57.29
C GLN A 872 -0.98 -75.96 55.85
N PRO A 873 -1.48 -74.71 55.65
CA PRO A 873 -1.80 -74.25 54.30
C PRO A 873 -0.55 -74.11 53.43
N THR A 874 -0.48 -74.94 52.40
CA THR A 874 0.52 -74.86 51.32
C THR A 874 -0.07 -74.11 50.12
N ASN A 875 0.61 -74.06 48.98
CA ASN A 875 0.09 -73.40 47.79
C ASN A 875 -0.98 -74.23 47.04
N THR A 876 -1.10 -75.52 47.34
CA THR A 876 -2.01 -76.44 46.63
C THR A 876 -2.87 -77.30 47.55
N TRP A 877 -2.63 -77.30 48.87
CA TRP A 877 -3.44 -78.08 49.81
C TRP A 877 -3.35 -77.59 51.25
N CYS A 878 -4.37 -77.89 52.06
CA CYS A 878 -4.33 -77.80 53.52
C CYS A 878 -5.14 -78.92 54.17
N TYR A 879 -5.01 -79.06 55.49
CA TYR A 879 -5.95 -79.85 56.29
C TYR A 879 -7.20 -79.02 56.60
N PHE A 880 -8.37 -79.64 56.49
CA PHE A 880 -9.67 -79.09 56.87
C PHE A 880 -10.16 -79.89 58.06
N ASP A 881 -9.91 -79.36 59.26
CA ASP A 881 -10.20 -80.06 60.50
C ASP A 881 -11.51 -79.50 61.08
N VAL A 882 -12.60 -80.27 60.97
CA VAL A 882 -13.85 -79.94 61.68
C VAL A 882 -13.58 -80.16 63.16
N LEU A 883 -13.53 -79.07 63.91
CA LEU A 883 -13.16 -79.08 65.31
C LEU A 883 -14.33 -79.50 66.20
N ASP A 884 -13.96 -79.95 67.39
CA ASP A 884 -14.84 -79.91 68.55
C ASP A 884 -15.17 -78.44 68.90
N ASN A 885 -16.33 -77.97 68.41
CA ASN A 885 -16.78 -76.59 68.56
C ASN A 885 -18.22 -76.57 69.05
N THR A 886 -18.46 -75.87 70.16
CA THR A 886 -19.77 -75.82 70.81
C THR A 886 -20.89 -75.27 69.91
N ASN A 887 -20.55 -74.45 68.92
CA ASN A 887 -21.53 -73.88 67.97
C ASN A 887 -22.03 -74.91 66.95
N LEU A 888 -21.32 -76.02 66.77
CA LEU A 888 -21.74 -77.11 65.89
C LEU A 888 -22.61 -78.14 66.62
N TYR A 889 -22.73 -78.07 67.94
CA TYR A 889 -23.46 -79.06 68.68
C TYR A 889 -24.95 -79.13 68.28
N GLY A 890 -25.42 -80.34 68.00
CA GLY A 890 -26.78 -80.57 67.50
C GLY A 890 -27.07 -80.01 66.10
N LYS A 891 -26.07 -79.49 65.39
CA LYS A 891 -26.21 -79.00 64.02
C LYS A 891 -25.91 -80.12 63.02
N TYR A 892 -26.38 -79.93 61.79
CA TYR A 892 -26.14 -80.84 60.66
C TYR A 892 -25.45 -80.14 59.49
N ASN A 893 -25.14 -78.85 59.62
CA ASN A 893 -24.46 -78.07 58.60
C ASN A 893 -23.76 -76.83 59.17
N PHE A 894 -22.81 -76.29 58.41
CA PHE A 894 -22.19 -74.97 58.61
C PHE A 894 -21.66 -74.46 57.26
N THR A 895 -21.25 -73.20 57.17
CA THR A 895 -20.61 -72.66 55.96
C THR A 895 -19.16 -72.26 56.16
N PHE A 896 -18.41 -72.24 55.06
CA PHE A 896 -17.04 -71.76 55.01
C PHE A 896 -16.79 -71.00 53.71
N ASN A 897 -15.85 -70.06 53.75
CA ASN A 897 -15.49 -69.20 52.63
C ASN A 897 -14.10 -69.54 52.11
N ILE A 898 -13.94 -69.51 50.79
CA ILE A 898 -12.65 -69.60 50.10
C ILE A 898 -12.41 -68.28 49.36
N TYR A 899 -11.40 -67.54 49.81
CA TYR A 899 -10.92 -66.34 49.15
C TYR A 899 -9.84 -66.75 48.14
N SER A 900 -10.02 -66.38 46.88
CA SER A 900 -9.09 -66.73 45.81
C SER A 900 -9.11 -65.67 44.70
N PRO A 901 -8.09 -65.60 43.82
CA PRO A 901 -8.02 -64.58 42.78
C PRO A 901 -9.15 -64.61 41.75
N ALA A 902 -9.66 -65.80 41.40
CA ALA A 902 -10.63 -65.98 40.32
C ALA A 902 -11.90 -66.75 40.73
N GLY A 903 -12.04 -67.07 42.01
CA GLY A 903 -13.02 -68.02 42.48
C GLY A 903 -12.67 -69.48 42.14
N VAL A 904 -13.38 -70.40 42.79
CA VAL A 904 -13.17 -71.84 42.71
C VAL A 904 -14.50 -72.60 42.59
N ASN A 905 -14.42 -73.83 42.08
CA ASN A 905 -15.51 -74.79 42.05
C ASN A 905 -15.03 -76.16 42.51
N ILE A 906 -15.92 -76.94 43.13
CA ILE A 906 -15.61 -78.32 43.51
C ILE A 906 -15.42 -79.14 42.23
N THR A 907 -14.36 -79.94 42.19
CA THR A 907 -14.10 -80.90 41.10
C THR A 907 -14.04 -82.31 41.66
N GLY A 908 -14.62 -83.27 40.92
CA GLY A 908 -14.75 -84.65 41.39
C GLY A 908 -15.93 -84.83 42.34
N SER A 909 -15.79 -85.72 43.34
CA SER A 909 -16.87 -85.99 44.28
C SER A 909 -17.05 -84.84 45.28
N ALA A 910 -18.27 -84.30 45.34
CA ALA A 910 -18.68 -83.34 46.37
C ALA A 910 -19.30 -84.02 47.61
N SER A 911 -19.31 -85.36 47.65
CA SER A 911 -19.92 -86.15 48.72
C SER A 911 -19.01 -87.28 49.18
N PHE A 912 -18.94 -87.48 50.48
CA PHE A 912 -18.12 -88.50 51.15
C PHE A 912 -18.96 -89.17 52.25
N GLY A 913 -19.44 -90.39 51.96
CA GLY A 913 -20.52 -90.98 52.74
C GLY A 913 -21.79 -90.11 52.62
N SER A 914 -22.38 -89.73 53.75
CA SER A 914 -23.50 -88.79 53.77
C SER A 914 -23.09 -87.33 54.02
N ILE A 915 -21.80 -87.01 54.09
CA ILE A 915 -21.33 -85.62 54.11
C ILE A 915 -21.29 -85.11 52.68
N SER A 916 -21.82 -83.92 52.44
CA SER A 916 -21.88 -83.27 51.13
C SER A 916 -21.47 -81.81 51.22
N PHE A 917 -20.89 -81.31 50.13
CA PHE A 917 -20.44 -79.94 49.99
C PHE A 917 -21.18 -79.29 48.83
N SER A 918 -21.76 -78.12 49.07
CA SER A 918 -22.47 -77.38 48.02
C SER A 918 -22.08 -75.91 48.05
N LYS A 919 -21.92 -75.31 46.88
CA LYS A 919 -21.61 -73.88 46.76
C LYS A 919 -22.89 -73.08 46.98
N THR A 920 -22.86 -72.13 47.91
CA THR A 920 -24.01 -71.28 48.27
C THR A 920 -23.82 -69.83 47.82
N LYS A 921 -22.59 -69.40 47.57
CA LYS A 921 -22.26 -68.09 46.99
C LYS A 921 -21.07 -68.22 46.04
N SER A 922 -21.16 -67.52 44.92
CA SER A 922 -20.06 -67.39 43.97
C SER A 922 -19.25 -66.12 44.23
N TRP A 923 -17.95 -66.23 43.98
CA TRP A 923 -17.00 -65.13 43.92
C TRP A 923 -17.44 -64.06 42.91
N SER A 924 -17.17 -62.81 43.25
CA SER A 924 -17.25 -61.66 42.33
C SER A 924 -16.17 -60.65 42.68
N SER A 925 -15.86 -59.73 41.79
CA SER A 925 -14.87 -58.66 42.04
C SER A 925 -15.17 -57.84 43.30
N ASN A 926 -16.45 -57.59 43.62
CA ASN A 926 -16.88 -56.85 44.81
C ASN A 926 -16.93 -57.71 46.08
N SER A 927 -16.82 -59.04 45.95
CA SER A 927 -16.91 -59.98 47.05
C SER A 927 -16.04 -61.20 46.72
N PRO A 928 -14.71 -61.08 46.91
CA PRO A 928 -13.72 -61.98 46.31
C PRO A 928 -13.56 -63.30 47.07
N TYR A 929 -14.69 -63.96 47.35
CA TYR A 929 -14.76 -65.28 47.96
C TYR A 929 -15.99 -66.06 47.50
N ASP A 930 -15.82 -67.37 47.42
CA ASP A 930 -16.90 -68.34 47.30
C ASP A 930 -17.32 -68.83 48.69
N THR A 931 -18.60 -69.09 48.90
CA THR A 931 -19.10 -69.73 50.12
C THR A 931 -19.57 -71.13 49.80
N PHE A 932 -19.18 -72.09 50.64
CA PHE A 932 -19.56 -73.48 50.57
C PHE A 932 -20.25 -73.89 51.86
N LYS A 933 -21.26 -74.75 51.73
CA LYS A 933 -21.98 -75.37 52.84
C LYS A 933 -21.50 -76.80 53.00
N PHE A 934 -20.99 -77.11 54.18
CA PHE A 934 -20.80 -78.47 54.67
C PHE A 934 -22.15 -78.97 55.18
N ASN A 935 -22.65 -80.10 54.69
CA ASN A 935 -23.94 -80.64 55.07
C ASN A 935 -23.84 -82.15 55.35
N ILE A 936 -24.36 -82.56 56.49
CA ILE A 936 -24.52 -83.97 56.86
C ILE A 936 -25.94 -84.38 56.46
N GLY A 937 -26.04 -85.41 55.60
CA GLY A 937 -27.30 -85.99 55.16
C GLY A 937 -27.59 -87.34 55.83
N GLY A 938 -28.84 -87.77 55.70
CA GLY A 938 -29.29 -89.11 56.10
C GLY A 938 -29.48 -89.28 57.62
N THR A 939 -30.60 -89.89 58.00
CA THR A 939 -30.96 -90.18 59.40
C THR A 939 -30.26 -91.42 59.97
N SER A 940 -29.34 -92.03 59.22
CA SER A 940 -28.60 -93.24 59.60
C SER A 940 -27.08 -93.07 59.61
N TYR A 941 -26.57 -91.89 59.22
CA TYR A 941 -25.13 -91.68 59.06
C TYR A 941 -24.42 -91.42 60.39
N CYS A 942 -23.33 -92.16 60.63
CA CYS A 942 -22.51 -92.02 61.83
C CYS A 942 -21.03 -91.91 61.45
N LEU A 943 -20.27 -91.08 62.17
CA LEU A 943 -18.83 -90.89 61.98
C LEU A 943 -18.13 -90.66 63.32
N GLY A 944 -16.94 -91.22 63.49
CA GLY A 944 -16.16 -91.07 64.73
C GLY A 944 -15.61 -89.66 64.95
N GLY A 945 -15.30 -89.35 66.22
CA GLY A 945 -14.87 -88.03 66.69
C GLY A 945 -13.42 -87.94 67.14
N ASN A 946 -12.48 -88.56 66.44
CA ASN A 946 -11.06 -88.55 66.81
C ASN A 946 -10.16 -88.52 65.57
N ALA A 947 -10.07 -87.34 64.93
CA ALA A 947 -9.35 -87.16 63.67
C ALA A 947 -9.77 -88.19 62.60
N THR A 948 -11.07 -88.46 62.49
CA THR A 948 -11.58 -89.44 61.52
C THR A 948 -11.50 -88.81 60.14
N SER A 949 -10.84 -89.48 59.18
CA SER A 949 -10.77 -88.98 57.81
C SER A 949 -12.16 -88.96 57.19
N ILE A 950 -12.56 -87.82 56.64
CA ILE A 950 -13.78 -87.66 55.82
C ILE A 950 -13.44 -88.01 54.36
N GLY A 951 -12.26 -87.58 53.89
CA GLY A 951 -11.80 -87.71 52.51
C GLY A 951 -11.03 -86.47 52.06
N SER A 952 -10.78 -86.36 50.76
CA SER A 952 -10.18 -85.16 50.15
C SER A 952 -11.13 -84.54 49.13
N ILE A 953 -11.30 -83.23 49.19
CA ILE A 953 -12.07 -82.46 48.20
C ILE A 953 -11.14 -81.48 47.49
N VAL A 954 -11.25 -81.40 46.17
CA VAL A 954 -10.42 -80.53 45.33
C VAL A 954 -11.26 -79.36 44.80
N PHE A 955 -10.76 -78.16 45.02
CA PHE A 955 -11.32 -76.91 44.52
C PHE A 955 -10.50 -76.46 43.32
N ARG A 956 -11.10 -76.55 42.13
CA ARG A 956 -10.50 -76.08 40.89
C ARG A 956 -10.73 -74.60 40.71
N SER A 957 -9.68 -73.86 40.38
CA SER A 957 -9.81 -72.45 40.05
C SER A 957 -10.58 -72.26 38.75
N ASN A 958 -11.41 -71.22 38.68
CA ASN A 958 -12.03 -70.79 37.42
C ASN A 958 -10.99 -70.34 36.38
N SER A 959 -9.77 -70.02 36.84
CA SER A 959 -8.60 -69.75 35.99
C SER A 959 -7.51 -70.81 36.21
N SER A 960 -7.90 -72.09 36.08
CA SER A 960 -7.04 -73.26 36.36
C SER A 960 -5.74 -73.35 35.54
N THR A 961 -5.64 -72.60 34.44
CA THR A 961 -4.37 -72.44 33.73
C THR A 961 -3.33 -71.73 34.60
N TYR A 962 -3.72 -70.69 35.32
CA TYR A 962 -2.82 -69.78 36.03
C TYR A 962 -2.73 -70.07 37.53
N PHE A 963 -3.81 -70.57 38.13
CA PHE A 963 -3.85 -70.87 39.56
C PHE A 963 -4.06 -72.37 39.75
N PRO A 964 -3.24 -73.03 40.59
CA PRO A 964 -3.36 -74.46 40.80
C PRO A 964 -4.67 -74.80 41.53
N ASP A 965 -5.14 -76.02 41.33
CA ASP A 965 -6.22 -76.58 42.12
C ASP A 965 -5.79 -76.70 43.59
N TYR A 966 -6.76 -76.54 44.50
CA TYR A 966 -6.51 -76.53 45.93
C TYR A 966 -7.25 -77.69 46.63
N GLU A 967 -6.52 -78.59 47.27
CA GLU A 967 -7.05 -79.76 47.97
C GLU A 967 -7.26 -79.49 49.46
N PHE A 968 -8.44 -79.79 49.98
CA PHE A 968 -8.66 -79.95 51.41
C PHE A 968 -8.61 -81.42 51.78
N LYS A 969 -7.68 -81.77 52.67
CA LYS A 969 -7.61 -83.08 53.32
C LYS A 969 -8.42 -83.02 54.61
N MET A 970 -9.58 -83.64 54.61
CA MET A 970 -10.62 -83.35 55.60
C MET A 970 -10.64 -84.38 56.73
N TYR A 971 -10.64 -83.88 57.96
CA TYR A 971 -10.72 -84.68 59.18
C TYR A 971 -11.83 -84.16 60.09
N ASN A 972 -12.52 -85.10 60.73
CA ASN A 972 -13.58 -84.83 61.67
C ASN A 972 -13.13 -85.17 63.10
N TYR A 973 -13.15 -84.16 63.97
CA TYR A 973 -12.81 -84.32 65.39
C TYR A 973 -14.05 -84.36 66.29
N MET A 974 -15.24 -84.17 65.74
CA MET A 974 -16.48 -84.17 66.52
C MET A 974 -17.44 -85.23 65.99
N PRO A 975 -17.83 -86.23 66.80
CA PRO A 975 -18.52 -87.39 66.28
C PRO A 975 -19.92 -87.03 65.76
N ILE A 976 -20.35 -87.75 64.72
CA ILE A 976 -21.64 -87.59 64.05
C ILE A 976 -22.48 -88.84 64.34
N TYR A 977 -23.74 -88.65 64.68
CA TYR A 977 -24.71 -89.72 64.85
C TYR A 977 -26.02 -89.36 64.17
N LYS A 978 -26.53 -90.29 63.35
CA LYS A 978 -27.79 -90.17 62.60
C LYS A 978 -27.96 -88.81 61.88
N GLY A 979 -26.88 -88.31 61.28
CA GLY A 979 -26.92 -87.08 60.48
C GLY A 979 -26.68 -85.78 61.26
N TYR A 980 -26.42 -85.82 62.57
CA TYR A 980 -26.14 -84.64 63.38
C TYR A 980 -24.79 -84.75 64.10
N PHE A 981 -24.12 -83.62 64.26
CA PHE A 981 -22.98 -83.54 65.17
C PHE A 981 -23.41 -83.80 66.63
N ALA A 982 -22.46 -84.22 67.46
CA ALA A 982 -22.67 -84.42 68.90
C ALA A 982 -23.46 -83.28 69.56
N SER A 983 -24.31 -83.61 70.53
CA SER A 983 -25.17 -82.64 71.21
C SER A 983 -24.43 -81.78 72.23
N SER A 984 -23.37 -82.31 72.81
CA SER A 984 -22.43 -81.61 73.66
C SER A 984 -21.23 -82.53 73.97
N LYS A 985 -20.29 -82.05 74.78
CA LYS A 985 -19.16 -82.84 75.29
C LYS A 985 -19.13 -82.79 76.80
N ASP A 986 -18.99 -83.95 77.44
CA ASP A 986 -18.64 -83.98 78.84
C ASP A 986 -17.13 -83.79 79.00
N ASN A 987 -16.76 -82.64 79.54
CA ASN A 987 -15.37 -82.29 79.83
C ASN A 987 -14.75 -83.15 80.94
N LYS A 988 -15.54 -83.81 81.79
CA LYS A 988 -14.99 -84.70 82.84
C LYS A 988 -14.50 -86.03 82.27
N THR A 989 -15.30 -86.65 81.40
CA THR A 989 -14.91 -87.94 80.78
C THR A 989 -14.30 -87.79 79.38
N ASN A 990 -14.24 -86.58 78.85
CA ASN A 990 -13.83 -86.28 77.46
C ASN A 990 -14.63 -87.09 76.42
N ARG A 991 -15.91 -87.38 76.72
CA ARG A 991 -16.83 -88.16 75.87
C ARG A 991 -17.95 -87.26 75.37
N PHE A 992 -18.44 -87.55 74.17
CA PHE A 992 -19.48 -86.79 73.50
C PHE A 992 -20.86 -87.32 73.83
N TRP A 993 -21.78 -86.39 73.96
CA TRP A 993 -23.20 -86.64 74.11
C TRP A 993 -23.86 -86.71 72.75
N VAL A 994 -24.86 -87.57 72.65
CA VAL A 994 -25.60 -87.84 71.41
C VAL A 994 -27.07 -87.52 71.61
N PHE A 995 -27.70 -86.95 70.57
CA PHE A 995 -29.14 -86.89 70.50
C PHE A 995 -29.67 -88.19 69.89
N LEU A 996 -30.41 -88.95 70.71
CA LEU A 996 -30.96 -90.24 70.34
C LEU A 996 -32.34 -90.08 69.71
N GLU A 997 -32.46 -90.46 68.44
CA GLU A 997 -33.73 -90.80 67.81
C GLU A 997 -33.76 -92.34 67.65
N THR A 998 -34.50 -93.06 68.49
CA THR A 998 -34.42 -94.53 68.51
C THR A 998 -35.44 -95.15 67.57
N THR A 999 -34.93 -96.05 66.73
CA THR A 999 -35.67 -96.92 65.82
C THR A 999 -35.64 -98.34 66.39
N GLY A 1000 -36.81 -98.89 66.75
CA GLY A 1000 -37.07 -100.32 66.97
C GLY A 1000 -36.51 -101.01 68.23
N LYS A 1001 -35.52 -100.44 68.95
CA LYS A 1001 -35.05 -101.00 70.23
C LYS A 1001 -35.85 -100.45 71.40
N THR A 1002 -36.25 -101.32 72.32
CA THR A 1002 -36.84 -100.87 73.60
C THR A 1002 -35.74 -100.27 74.47
N PHE A 1003 -36.15 -99.44 75.42
CA PHE A 1003 -35.24 -98.61 76.20
C PHE A 1003 -34.20 -99.42 77.00
N ASP A 1004 -34.57 -100.61 77.51
CA ASP A 1004 -33.69 -101.51 78.28
C ASP A 1004 -32.57 -102.12 77.44
N GLN A 1005 -32.70 -102.03 76.12
CA GLN A 1005 -31.76 -102.54 75.14
C GLN A 1005 -30.76 -101.48 74.67
N ILE A 1006 -30.84 -100.24 75.19
CA ILE A 1006 -29.95 -99.13 74.81
C ILE A 1006 -28.90 -98.93 75.91
N LYS A 1007 -27.65 -99.21 75.57
CA LYS A 1007 -26.46 -99.06 76.40
C LYS A 1007 -25.45 -98.16 75.70
N ASP A 1008 -24.48 -97.61 76.44
CA ASP A 1008 -23.32 -96.93 75.84
C ASP A 1008 -22.70 -97.78 74.71
N SER A 1009 -22.63 -99.12 74.91
CA SER A 1009 -22.12 -100.07 73.92
C SER A 1009 -22.86 -100.08 72.57
N ASP A 1010 -24.15 -99.75 72.54
CA ASP A 1010 -24.92 -99.67 71.30
C ASP A 1010 -24.46 -98.51 70.41
N MET A 1011 -23.94 -97.45 71.03
CA MET A 1011 -23.43 -96.25 70.36
C MET A 1011 -21.93 -96.33 70.12
N GLN A 1012 -21.21 -97.01 71.03
CA GLN A 1012 -19.77 -97.25 70.93
C GLN A 1012 -19.37 -98.00 69.65
N SER A 1013 -20.27 -98.80 69.07
CA SER A 1013 -20.06 -99.46 67.77
C SER A 1013 -19.73 -98.48 66.64
N ALA A 1014 -20.25 -97.25 66.70
CA ALA A 1014 -19.94 -96.17 65.76
C ALA A 1014 -18.74 -95.31 66.21
N TYR A 1015 -18.55 -95.12 67.52
CA TYR A 1015 -17.42 -94.39 68.11
C TYR A 1015 -17.37 -94.60 69.64
N SER A 1016 -16.25 -95.09 70.17
CA SER A 1016 -16.12 -95.42 71.60
C SER A 1016 -16.25 -94.22 72.54
N GLY A 1017 -16.10 -93.00 72.03
CA GLY A 1017 -16.23 -91.76 72.79
C GLY A 1017 -17.67 -91.25 72.97
N TRP A 1018 -18.70 -92.02 72.60
CA TRP A 1018 -20.09 -91.69 72.93
C TRP A 1018 -20.43 -92.02 74.39
N ARG A 1019 -21.37 -91.27 74.98
CA ARG A 1019 -21.94 -91.53 76.31
C ARG A 1019 -23.41 -91.14 76.39
N LEU A 1020 -24.18 -91.88 77.18
CA LEU A 1020 -25.54 -91.54 77.62
C LEU A 1020 -25.54 -91.12 79.09
N PRO A 1021 -26.49 -90.26 79.55
CA PRO A 1021 -26.36 -89.72 80.90
C PRO A 1021 -26.68 -90.78 81.94
N SER A 1022 -25.91 -90.83 83.03
CA SER A 1022 -26.17 -91.80 84.10
C SER A 1022 -27.48 -91.47 84.83
N LYS A 1023 -28.05 -92.45 85.55
CA LYS A 1023 -29.19 -92.19 86.45
C LYS A 1023 -28.89 -91.05 87.40
N GLU A 1024 -27.71 -91.00 88.02
CA GLU A 1024 -27.34 -89.94 88.97
C GLU A 1024 -27.27 -88.57 88.29
N GLU A 1025 -26.76 -88.50 87.06
CA GLU A 1025 -26.70 -87.27 86.27
C GLU A 1025 -28.10 -86.79 85.90
N TRP A 1026 -29.00 -87.68 85.47
CA TRP A 1026 -30.41 -87.37 85.25
C TRP A 1026 -31.13 -86.95 86.53
N MET A 1027 -30.93 -87.67 87.63
CA MET A 1027 -31.48 -87.35 88.95
C MET A 1027 -31.03 -85.98 89.45
N SER A 1028 -29.83 -85.53 89.05
CA SER A 1028 -29.35 -84.19 89.37
C SER A 1028 -30.13 -83.07 88.68
N PHE A 1029 -30.81 -83.36 87.56
CA PHE A 1029 -31.61 -82.37 86.82
C PHE A 1029 -32.94 -82.05 87.53
N ILE A 1030 -33.43 -82.99 88.34
CA ILE A 1030 -34.74 -82.96 88.99
C ILE A 1030 -34.70 -82.79 90.51
N GLY A 1031 -33.50 -82.64 91.09
CA GLY A 1031 -33.35 -82.39 92.53
C GLY A 1031 -33.15 -83.64 93.40
N LYS A 1032 -32.68 -84.75 92.80
CA LYS A 1032 -32.22 -86.00 93.45
C LYS A 1032 -33.27 -86.83 94.20
N THR A 1033 -34.50 -86.36 94.35
CA THR A 1033 -35.59 -87.14 94.97
C THR A 1033 -36.70 -87.37 93.95
N ILE A 1034 -37.15 -88.62 93.85
CA ILE A 1034 -38.27 -89.01 93.00
C ILE A 1034 -39.56 -88.91 93.84
N PRO A 1035 -40.54 -88.06 93.47
CA PRO A 1035 -41.87 -88.03 94.06
C PRO A 1035 -42.54 -89.41 93.97
N ALA A 1036 -43.51 -89.72 94.83
CA ALA A 1036 -44.21 -91.01 94.78
C ALA A 1036 -45.41 -91.02 93.81
N ASP A 1037 -45.62 -89.94 93.06
CA ASP A 1037 -46.77 -89.71 92.19
C ASP A 1037 -46.35 -89.22 90.79
N ASP A 1038 -47.26 -89.38 89.83
CA ASP A 1038 -47.02 -89.03 88.41
C ASP A 1038 -47.33 -87.55 88.09
N SER A 1039 -47.17 -86.68 89.10
CA SER A 1039 -47.51 -85.26 89.01
C SER A 1039 -46.42 -84.44 88.30
N TRP A 1040 -46.78 -83.26 87.78
CA TRP A 1040 -45.79 -82.28 87.32
C TRP A 1040 -45.16 -81.55 88.52
N ASN A 1041 -43.85 -81.53 88.56
CA ASN A 1041 -42.99 -80.96 89.60
C ASN A 1041 -42.20 -79.78 89.04
N ALA A 1042 -41.95 -78.74 89.84
CA ALA A 1042 -41.09 -77.64 89.42
C ALA A 1042 -39.62 -78.09 89.32
N PHE A 1043 -38.85 -77.48 88.41
CA PHE A 1043 -37.40 -77.69 88.41
C PHE A 1043 -36.74 -77.12 89.68
N PRO A 1044 -35.60 -77.68 90.11
CA PRO A 1044 -34.80 -77.08 91.18
C PRO A 1044 -34.43 -75.62 90.88
N SER A 1045 -34.37 -74.79 91.91
CA SER A 1045 -34.08 -73.34 91.80
C SER A 1045 -32.71 -73.01 91.19
N ASN A 1046 -31.78 -73.97 91.17
CA ASN A 1046 -30.48 -73.88 90.50
C ASN A 1046 -30.20 -75.20 89.76
N PRO A 1047 -30.73 -75.40 88.55
CA PRO A 1047 -30.49 -76.64 87.82
C PRO A 1047 -29.02 -76.74 87.43
N SER A 1048 -28.51 -77.97 87.29
CA SER A 1048 -27.11 -78.17 86.88
C SER A 1048 -26.83 -77.50 85.53
N ASN A 1049 -25.61 -76.99 85.31
CA ASN A 1049 -25.21 -76.48 83.99
C ASN A 1049 -25.31 -77.56 82.89
N LEU A 1050 -25.24 -78.84 83.27
CA LEU A 1050 -25.42 -79.96 82.36
C LEU A 1050 -26.88 -80.07 81.88
N PHE A 1051 -27.85 -79.77 82.75
CA PHE A 1051 -29.28 -79.73 82.42
C PHE A 1051 -29.60 -78.63 81.41
N THR A 1052 -29.05 -77.43 81.60
CA THR A 1052 -29.29 -76.31 80.68
C THR A 1052 -28.63 -76.50 79.32
N THR A 1053 -27.53 -77.25 79.27
CA THR A 1053 -26.79 -77.55 78.03
C THR A 1053 -27.46 -78.67 77.22
N LEU A 1054 -27.96 -79.72 77.87
CA LEU A 1054 -28.55 -80.87 77.17
C LEU A 1054 -30.02 -80.67 76.79
N ILE A 1055 -30.73 -79.81 77.51
CA ILE A 1055 -32.16 -79.55 77.30
C ILE A 1055 -32.37 -78.04 77.18
N PRO A 1056 -32.52 -77.51 75.95
CA PRO A 1056 -32.77 -76.09 75.72
C PRO A 1056 -34.05 -75.61 76.43
N SER A 1057 -34.12 -74.32 76.77
CA SER A 1057 -35.23 -73.74 77.54
C SER A 1057 -36.60 -73.80 76.85
N ASP A 1058 -36.60 -73.92 75.53
CA ASP A 1058 -37.76 -73.93 74.64
C ASP A 1058 -38.19 -75.34 74.19
N HIS A 1059 -37.50 -76.39 74.65
CA HIS A 1059 -37.77 -77.76 74.23
C HIS A 1059 -38.54 -78.56 75.28
N TRP A 1060 -39.49 -79.37 74.79
CA TRP A 1060 -40.07 -80.45 75.56
C TRP A 1060 -39.30 -81.74 75.28
N VAL A 1061 -38.78 -82.36 76.34
CA VAL A 1061 -37.92 -83.55 76.21
C VAL A 1061 -38.44 -84.67 77.07
N LYS A 1062 -38.69 -85.80 76.45
CA LYS A 1062 -38.93 -87.05 77.18
C LYS A 1062 -37.65 -87.83 77.22
N CYS A 1063 -37.16 -88.10 78.42
CA CYS A 1063 -35.95 -88.87 78.61
C CYS A 1063 -36.24 -90.06 79.53
N ALA A 1064 -35.32 -91.02 79.50
CA ALA A 1064 -35.32 -92.09 80.47
C ALA A 1064 -33.87 -92.34 80.90
N THR A 1065 -33.72 -92.78 82.14
CA THR A 1065 -32.40 -93.00 82.77
C THR A 1065 -31.84 -94.37 82.38
N ASN A 1066 -30.55 -94.68 82.51
CA ASN A 1066 -30.05 -96.05 82.31
C ASN A 1066 -30.72 -97.15 83.19
N ASN A 1067 -31.63 -96.77 84.08
CA ASN A 1067 -32.53 -97.67 84.79
C ASN A 1067 -33.92 -97.69 84.12
N PRO A 1068 -34.44 -98.89 83.74
CA PRO A 1068 -35.70 -99.10 83.01
C PRO A 1068 -36.94 -98.44 83.59
N ASN A 1069 -36.93 -98.23 84.92
CA ASN A 1069 -38.11 -97.90 85.72
C ASN A 1069 -38.34 -96.40 85.86
N TYR A 1070 -37.49 -95.56 85.27
CA TYR A 1070 -37.58 -94.12 85.44
C TYR A 1070 -37.62 -93.41 84.09
N ARG A 1071 -38.80 -92.89 83.76
CA ARG A 1071 -39.05 -91.97 82.65
C ARG A 1071 -39.29 -90.57 83.21
N LEU A 1072 -38.53 -89.60 82.71
CA LEU A 1072 -38.69 -88.20 83.07
C LEU A 1072 -39.14 -87.40 81.85
N ASP A 1073 -40.26 -86.72 81.99
CA ASP A 1073 -40.77 -85.78 81.01
C ASP A 1073 -40.36 -84.37 81.46
N PHE A 1074 -39.62 -83.66 80.61
CA PHE A 1074 -39.12 -82.31 80.86
C PHE A 1074 -39.85 -81.30 80.01
N ASP A 1075 -40.60 -80.42 80.66
CA ASP A 1075 -41.29 -79.29 80.05
C ASP A 1075 -40.59 -78.00 80.46
N ARG A 1076 -39.45 -77.76 79.80
CA ARG A 1076 -38.62 -76.56 80.01
C ARG A 1076 -39.38 -75.27 79.74
N PRO A 1077 -40.23 -75.15 78.68
CA PRO A 1077 -41.04 -73.96 78.47
C PRO A 1077 -41.93 -73.59 79.66
N ASN A 1078 -42.49 -74.60 80.35
CA ASN A 1078 -43.34 -74.40 81.52
C ASN A 1078 -42.61 -74.62 82.86
N ASN A 1079 -41.26 -74.67 82.82
CA ASN A 1079 -40.38 -74.86 83.98
C ASN A 1079 -40.79 -76.01 84.93
N ARG A 1080 -41.24 -77.14 84.37
CA ARG A 1080 -41.71 -78.30 85.12
C ARG A 1080 -41.20 -79.61 84.54
N TRP A 1081 -41.19 -80.65 85.36
CA TRP A 1081 -40.87 -82.02 84.97
C TRP A 1081 -41.86 -83.00 85.59
N GLY A 1082 -42.18 -84.06 84.87
CA GLY A 1082 -42.99 -85.16 85.35
C GLY A 1082 -42.14 -86.42 85.43
N ILE A 1083 -42.53 -87.32 86.31
CA ILE A 1083 -42.04 -88.69 86.30
C ILE A 1083 -43.23 -89.62 86.17
N ASP A 1084 -43.03 -90.76 85.56
CA ASP A 1084 -44.05 -91.77 85.40
C ASP A 1084 -43.59 -93.05 86.11
N ILE A 1085 -44.24 -93.38 87.23
CA ILE A 1085 -43.78 -94.33 88.26
C ILE A 1085 -44.62 -95.61 88.26
N ASN A 1086 -45.86 -95.61 87.74
CA ASN A 1086 -46.73 -96.79 87.79
C ASN A 1086 -47.39 -97.08 86.43
N ASP A 1087 -47.25 -98.32 85.96
CA ASP A 1087 -47.86 -98.91 84.75
C ASP A 1087 -47.32 -98.47 83.38
N TYR A 1088 -46.13 -98.97 83.03
CA TYR A 1088 -45.72 -99.05 81.62
C TYR A 1088 -45.41 -100.48 81.20
N ASP A 1089 -46.38 -101.05 80.49
CA ASP A 1089 -46.22 -102.27 79.69
C ASP A 1089 -44.97 -102.18 78.81
N SER A 1090 -44.09 -103.18 78.93
CA SER A 1090 -42.91 -103.41 78.11
C SER A 1090 -43.17 -103.44 76.60
N ALA A 1091 -44.44 -103.57 76.18
CA ALA A 1091 -44.86 -103.60 74.78
C ALA A 1091 -45.10 -102.21 74.15
N ARG A 1092 -45.08 -101.11 74.92
CA ARG A 1092 -45.27 -99.75 74.35
C ARG A 1092 -43.94 -99.14 73.88
N GLU A 1093 -43.91 -98.73 72.60
CA GLU A 1093 -42.77 -98.07 71.97
C GLU A 1093 -42.37 -96.78 72.73
N ARG A 1094 -41.14 -96.73 73.24
CA ARG A 1094 -40.60 -95.58 73.97
C ARG A 1094 -39.78 -94.72 73.01
N ARG A 1095 -40.19 -93.47 72.81
CA ARG A 1095 -39.48 -92.51 71.96
C ARG A 1095 -38.84 -91.41 72.82
N ILE A 1096 -37.52 -91.23 72.69
CA ILE A 1096 -36.81 -90.03 73.16
C ILE A 1096 -36.97 -89.00 72.04
N TYR A 1097 -37.71 -87.94 72.32
CA TYR A 1097 -37.85 -86.84 71.38
C TYR A 1097 -37.23 -85.59 71.98
N LEU A 1098 -36.37 -84.96 71.19
CA LEU A 1098 -36.35 -83.51 71.12
C LEU A 1098 -37.34 -83.13 70.04
N ILE A 1099 -38.56 -82.75 70.43
CA ILE A 1099 -39.41 -81.99 69.52
C ILE A 1099 -38.85 -80.58 69.58
N SER A 1100 -38.04 -80.22 68.59
CA SER A 1100 -37.86 -78.81 68.26
C SER A 1100 -39.23 -78.29 67.81
N LYS A 1101 -39.67 -77.20 68.44
CA LYS A 1101 -40.38 -76.18 67.67
C LYS A 1101 -39.35 -75.22 67.09
#